data_AF-A0AA96REC9-F1
#
_entry.id   AF-A0AA96REC9-F1
#
_cell.length_a   1.000
_cell.length_b   1.000
_cell.length_c   1.000
_cell.angle_alpha   90.00
_cell.angle_beta   90.00
_cell.angle_gamma   90.00
#
_symmetry.space_group_name_H-M   'P 1'
#
loop_
_entity.id
_entity.type
_entity.pdbx_description
1 polymer ?
#
loop_
_entity_poly.entity_id
_entity_poly.type
_entity_poly.pdbx_seq_one_letter_code
_entity_poly.pdbx_strand_id
1 'polypeptide(L)'
;MRTRKSGSGRAWTGTLLAMLVMAASVGGAPNRVSAQTGAQQAVPNLLANPGFEQVSEAGEEIPRWTVYRGADGTVKPGVSAEVTDETSASGAYSLSVQDNNTSAAIVVYSDPIEVTAGQSYKLGLKTKGASGTVYAAVRFYKKATDNPISAFIAKPPLMTLASSLSWLEMSLDAPAPADAAFARVLLYTTSAAKGSASVDDVAFSVKSDVPANPIPFKLTNLGPQVHTINTHRAALGKDASGNPVAYSTMVGIPAKLLVIDVKTEKLIAAVPIEDTVNGTSYSCTYVRGLSVQPDGTVYMAGTPSNLFKYVPGASKVNFVSKVTGTQVFDMKNGPEGTLIGGTYSRSEAFEFNLLTGTNTNLGRIMDNESYAYSVAYDEQRNDAYFGIGAHAHLIKYDRDTQTKTEIPIPERYQSSQFIYDMTVAGDKLFMRFSPGLTVAMDLNTGQFDEVDGNVTSRLVSPKAPSDNRIYYTSESKLGYYDTLTKQYVSLEVETQGDMNGFGFAQLNDPQYPGDTLIGVTREGRLFKYNPTTGLAKSIRLGIEGVPTELQTVEVGPDGLVHTSGYLSGGTAIFNPFTGETEEFTNETLGDNQKLPGSQTDRIYHYGDKVYYVNYSNMNVYEFDPAKPWNRLDPVSPNPRLLFTASDVGYQDRGLAGIMMEDGKLAIGTVPKYGHLGGALAIYDTVTDEREVYWNIVDQQSVTAVTYKDGLIYGGSNIWGGLGADPVATEAKLFIWDVQSKQKVFEMTPVPGAKGITALIAGPDGNIWGSAEGYLFIFDPVTRQVIHTQLLMPRSYASAVWRDTQFEIGTDGNVYGVQANQFFVIDAATKEMKVIRNVGKRNWLSQDAYGNFYLTEGADLLKLTIPSLILQPTGAELSLSRTTLTRGESSDPAISALFPQGRSITHLEKRAPVYTSSHPDVAAVENGKLVALNPGTAEISAEVVLDGVTLVTNRVTVTVSVTLDSLEKELQGYLEKGDVAAESSEVLRNALRQARHFVEKGQPVQARHQLELFAKQLTVKDNQHRLDETAASILSADAAALSASLEIPS
;
A
#
# COMPACT_ATOMS: atom_id res chain seq x y z
N MET A 1 16.44 -50.39 61.62
CA MET A 1 17.01 -49.80 62.86
C MET A 1 17.08 -48.30 62.70
N ARG A 2 16.88 -47.57 63.80
CA ARG A 2 16.74 -46.10 63.90
C ARG A 2 17.95 -45.30 63.37
N THR A 3 17.62 -44.08 62.90
CA THR A 3 18.30 -42.77 63.01
C THR A 3 19.51 -42.37 62.13
N ARG A 4 19.28 -41.26 61.37
CA ARG A 4 20.11 -40.02 61.12
C ARG A 4 21.56 -40.22 60.60
N LYS A 5 22.16 -39.42 59.70
CA LYS A 5 21.94 -38.03 59.23
C LYS A 5 22.87 -37.75 58.00
N SER A 6 22.52 -36.69 57.25
CA SER A 6 23.33 -35.81 56.36
C SER A 6 24.10 -36.34 55.15
N GLY A 7 23.88 -35.70 54.00
CA GLY A 7 24.81 -35.70 52.87
C GLY A 7 24.14 -35.41 51.54
N SER A 8 24.32 -34.19 51.03
CA SER A 8 23.84 -33.62 49.77
C SER A 8 24.07 -34.47 48.51
N GLY A 9 23.16 -34.37 47.53
CA GLY A 9 23.47 -34.78 46.15
C GLY A 9 22.28 -35.03 45.23
N ARG A 10 21.79 -33.95 44.60
CA ARG A 10 21.17 -33.85 43.26
C ARG A 10 20.36 -35.04 42.69
N ALA A 11 19.04 -34.79 42.65
CA ALA A 11 18.14 -34.88 41.50
C ALA A 11 18.34 -36.01 40.47
N TRP A 12 17.46 -37.01 40.60
CA TRP A 12 16.95 -37.83 39.52
C TRP A 12 15.61 -37.27 39.04
N THR A 13 15.29 -37.46 37.76
CA THR A 13 14.02 -37.99 37.19
C THR A 13 14.05 -37.81 35.67
N GLY A 14 13.45 -38.66 34.84
CA GLY A 14 12.54 -39.78 35.08
C GLY A 14 11.62 -39.93 33.86
N THR A 15 11.48 -41.18 33.42
CA THR A 15 10.89 -41.67 32.17
C THR A 15 9.35 -41.61 32.13
N LEU A 16 8.83 -41.76 30.90
CA LEU A 16 7.47 -41.80 30.36
C LEU A 16 6.34 -42.54 31.14
N LEU A 17 5.11 -42.10 30.79
CA LEU A 17 3.92 -42.87 30.31
C LEU A 17 2.70 -43.00 31.26
N ALA A 18 1.54 -42.42 30.88
CA ALA A 18 0.29 -43.11 30.51
C ALA A 18 -0.92 -42.16 30.36
N MET A 19 -1.86 -42.58 29.51
CA MET A 19 -3.08 -41.95 28.95
C MET A 19 -4.19 -41.66 30.00
N LEU A 20 -5.23 -40.82 29.81
CA LEU A 20 -6.30 -40.89 28.78
C LEU A 20 -7.33 -39.72 28.93
N VAL A 21 -8.06 -39.46 27.83
CA VAL A 21 -9.38 -38.78 27.63
C VAL A 21 -9.37 -37.35 27.03
N MET A 22 -9.93 -37.29 25.81
CA MET A 22 -10.23 -36.12 24.98
C MET A 22 -11.44 -35.32 25.49
N ALA A 23 -11.37 -33.99 25.40
CA ALA A 23 -12.49 -33.14 25.03
C ALA A 23 -11.95 -31.94 24.23
N ALA A 24 -12.60 -31.66 23.10
CA ALA A 24 -12.18 -30.71 22.09
C ALA A 24 -12.24 -29.25 22.57
N SER A 25 -11.20 -28.47 22.24
CA SER A 25 -11.32 -27.04 21.95
C SER A 25 -10.31 -26.70 20.86
N VAL A 26 -10.84 -26.16 19.76
CA VAL A 26 -10.09 -25.64 18.62
C VAL A 26 -9.50 -24.30 19.06
N GLY A 27 -8.22 -24.31 19.44
CA GLY A 27 -7.44 -23.11 19.69
C GLY A 27 -6.35 -23.00 18.63
N GLY A 28 -6.48 -22.03 17.73
CA GLY A 28 -5.39 -21.64 16.83
C GLY A 28 -4.19 -21.19 17.67
N ALA A 29 -3.02 -21.75 17.40
CA ALA A 29 -1.80 -21.33 18.06
C ALA A 29 -1.43 -19.90 17.59
N PRO A 30 -1.14 -18.95 18.49
CA PRO A 30 -0.66 -17.64 18.08
C PRO A 30 0.73 -17.78 17.45
N ASN A 31 0.91 -17.13 16.30
CA ASN A 31 2.18 -17.03 15.61
C ASN A 31 3.29 -16.57 16.57
N ARG A 32 4.41 -17.29 16.60
CA ARG A 32 5.58 -16.93 17.41
C ARG A 32 6.18 -15.61 16.91
N VAL A 33 5.91 -14.54 17.64
CA VAL A 33 6.60 -13.24 17.51
C VAL A 33 8.09 -13.43 17.83
N SER A 34 8.96 -13.21 16.85
CA SER A 34 10.40 -13.11 17.07
C SER A 34 10.75 -11.66 17.43
N ALA A 35 11.22 -11.43 18.65
CA ALA A 35 11.77 -10.13 19.06
C ALA A 35 13.29 -10.17 18.87
N GLN A 36 13.83 -9.28 18.04
CA GLN A 36 15.28 -9.04 17.95
C GLN A 36 15.66 -7.82 18.80
N THR A 37 16.72 -7.94 19.60
CA THR A 37 17.35 -6.85 20.34
C THR A 37 18.77 -6.64 19.82
N GLY A 38 19.08 -5.44 19.29
CA GLY A 38 20.40 -5.11 18.77
C GLY A 38 21.26 -4.34 19.76
N ALA A 39 22.37 -4.92 20.22
CA ALA A 39 23.51 -4.22 20.80
C ALA A 39 24.79 -4.85 20.23
N GLN A 40 25.78 -4.05 19.79
CA GLN A 40 26.90 -4.53 18.96
C GLN A 40 28.30 -4.19 19.49
N GLN A 41 29.27 -5.06 19.18
CA GLN A 41 30.72 -4.78 19.09
C GLN A 41 31.06 -4.16 17.72
N ALA A 42 32.00 -3.21 17.66
CA ALA A 42 32.43 -2.58 16.41
C ALA A 42 33.05 -3.57 15.40
N VAL A 43 32.75 -3.41 14.10
CA VAL A 43 33.30 -4.26 13.02
C VAL A 43 34.67 -3.74 12.58
N PRO A 44 35.73 -4.58 12.57
CA PRO A 44 37.09 -4.15 12.22
C PRO A 44 37.23 -3.82 10.73
N ASN A 45 38.06 -2.83 10.41
CA ASN A 45 38.53 -2.56 9.05
C ASN A 45 39.54 -3.64 8.63
N LEU A 46 39.32 -4.24 7.47
CA LEU A 46 40.14 -5.32 6.91
C LEU A 46 41.32 -4.81 6.07
N LEU A 47 41.38 -3.51 5.77
CA LEU A 47 42.49 -2.89 5.06
C LEU A 47 43.68 -2.64 5.99
N ALA A 48 44.87 -2.90 5.46
CA ALA A 48 46.12 -2.42 6.04
C ALA A 48 46.48 -1.07 5.42
N ASN A 49 47.03 -0.15 6.23
CA ASN A 49 47.30 1.24 5.86
C ASN A 49 46.09 1.99 5.22
N PRO A 50 44.91 2.00 5.88
CA PRO A 50 43.68 2.56 5.30
C PRO A 50 43.65 4.08 5.14
N GLY A 51 44.36 4.82 6.01
CA GLY A 51 44.50 6.28 5.94
C GLY A 51 45.86 6.73 5.37
N PHE A 52 46.61 5.82 4.73
CA PHE A 52 47.91 6.13 4.12
C PHE A 52 49.00 6.67 5.07
N GLU A 53 48.82 6.54 6.38
CA GLU A 53 49.75 7.02 7.41
C GLU A 53 51.10 6.28 7.44
N GLN A 54 51.19 5.09 6.83
CA GLN A 54 52.48 4.42 6.59
C GLN A 54 53.04 4.89 5.26
N VAL A 55 54.14 5.66 5.30
CA VAL A 55 54.84 6.21 4.14
C VAL A 55 56.18 5.51 3.91
N SER A 56 56.62 5.40 2.65
CA SER A 56 57.96 4.89 2.30
C SER A 56 58.99 6.02 2.27
N GLU A 57 60.23 5.75 2.68
CA GLU A 57 61.32 6.77 2.74
C GLU A 57 61.69 7.37 1.36
N ALA A 58 61.27 6.73 0.26
CA ALA A 58 61.56 7.14 -1.11
C ALA A 58 60.34 7.71 -1.88
N GLY A 59 59.13 7.72 -1.29
CA GLY A 59 57.91 8.28 -1.91
C GLY A 59 57.33 7.51 -3.11
N GLU A 60 58.07 6.58 -3.71
CA GLU A 60 57.66 5.83 -4.92
C GLU A 60 56.78 4.59 -4.65
N GLU A 61 56.69 4.16 -3.39
CA GLU A 61 55.87 3.03 -2.95
C GLU A 61 54.87 3.45 -1.87
N ILE A 62 53.65 2.90 -1.94
CA ILE A 62 52.57 3.14 -0.99
C ILE A 62 52.45 1.87 -0.14
N PRO A 63 52.99 1.79 1.09
CA PRO A 63 52.92 0.58 1.90
C PRO A 63 51.51 -0.02 1.93
N ARG A 64 51.38 -1.33 1.65
CA ARG A 64 50.12 -2.12 1.58
C ARG A 64 49.20 -1.82 0.40
N TRP A 65 49.64 -0.94 -0.48
CA TRP A 65 48.99 -0.62 -1.74
C TRP A 65 50.01 -0.74 -2.88
N THR A 66 49.55 -0.98 -4.09
CA THR A 66 50.42 -1.11 -5.26
C THR A 66 49.90 -0.23 -6.37
N VAL A 67 50.79 0.59 -6.92
CA VAL A 67 50.54 1.33 -8.17
C VAL A 67 50.84 0.40 -9.33
N TYR A 68 49.87 0.18 -10.20
CA TYR A 68 50.05 -0.64 -11.41
C TYR A 68 50.95 0.09 -12.42
N ARG A 69 52.07 -0.52 -12.79
CA ARG A 69 53.08 0.07 -13.69
C ARG A 69 53.08 -0.52 -15.12
N GLY A 70 51.93 -1.00 -15.60
CA GLY A 70 51.84 -1.61 -16.93
C GLY A 70 52.71 -2.86 -17.11
N ALA A 71 52.76 -3.40 -18.34
CA ALA A 71 53.60 -4.56 -18.67
C ALA A 71 55.10 -4.23 -18.82
N ASP A 72 55.42 -2.96 -19.07
CA ASP A 72 56.79 -2.46 -19.22
C ASP A 72 57.41 -1.98 -17.89
N GLY A 73 56.68 -2.09 -16.78
CA GLY A 73 57.15 -1.72 -15.44
C GLY A 73 57.22 -0.21 -15.18
N THR A 74 56.66 0.62 -16.07
CA THR A 74 56.69 2.08 -15.97
C THR A 74 55.29 2.70 -15.87
N VAL A 75 55.14 3.74 -15.05
CA VAL A 75 53.96 4.60 -15.06
C VAL A 75 54.08 5.56 -16.24
N LYS A 76 53.00 5.73 -17.02
CA LYS A 76 53.02 6.60 -18.21
C LYS A 76 53.09 8.08 -17.80
N PRO A 77 53.77 8.95 -18.58
CA PRO A 77 53.79 10.38 -18.30
C PRO A 77 52.38 10.98 -18.20
N GLY A 78 52.18 11.86 -17.22
CA GLY A 78 50.91 12.57 -16.99
C GLY A 78 49.91 11.83 -16.11
N VAL A 79 50.26 10.68 -15.54
CA VAL A 79 49.47 10.00 -14.50
C VAL A 79 50.33 9.71 -13.27
N SER A 80 49.80 9.89 -12.06
CA SER A 80 50.49 9.64 -10.79
C SER A 80 49.51 9.26 -9.67
N ALA A 81 50.02 8.54 -8.68
CA ALA A 81 49.34 8.30 -7.41
C ALA A 81 50.37 8.28 -6.29
N GLU A 82 50.26 9.22 -5.34
CA GLU A 82 51.29 9.52 -4.34
C GLU A 82 50.64 9.82 -3.00
N VAL A 83 51.31 9.43 -1.91
CA VAL A 83 50.89 9.82 -0.55
C VAL A 83 51.45 11.22 -0.26
N THR A 84 50.60 12.13 0.20
CA THR A 84 50.93 13.55 0.41
C THR A 84 50.46 14.03 1.78
N ASP A 85 51.12 15.06 2.32
CA ASP A 85 50.75 15.76 3.56
C ASP A 85 50.08 17.13 3.30
N GLU A 86 49.78 17.46 2.04
CA GLU A 86 49.16 18.75 1.66
C GLU A 86 47.71 18.90 2.17
N THR A 87 46.97 17.79 2.22
CA THR A 87 45.59 17.73 2.74
C THR A 87 45.34 16.33 3.31
N SER A 88 44.71 16.24 4.48
CA SER A 88 44.27 14.96 5.08
C SER A 88 42.87 15.11 5.68
N ALA A 89 42.12 14.01 5.78
CA ALA A 89 40.80 13.93 6.39
C ALA A 89 40.91 13.51 7.85
N SER A 90 41.83 12.58 8.14
CA SER A 90 42.31 12.23 9.46
C SER A 90 43.83 12.02 9.40
N GLY A 91 44.52 12.04 10.54
CA GLY A 91 45.98 11.86 10.53
C GLY A 91 46.74 12.95 9.77
N ALA A 92 47.94 12.60 9.28
CA ALA A 92 48.86 13.53 8.63
C ALA A 92 48.91 13.38 7.11
N TYR A 93 48.42 12.29 6.54
CA TYR A 93 48.61 11.96 5.14
C TYR A 93 47.30 11.64 4.41
N SER A 94 47.31 11.71 3.08
CA SER A 94 46.26 11.15 2.22
C SER A 94 46.83 10.73 0.87
N LEU A 95 46.06 9.97 0.08
CA LEU A 95 46.43 9.61 -1.29
C LEU A 95 45.96 10.67 -2.28
N SER A 96 46.89 11.23 -3.04
CA SER A 96 46.61 12.06 -4.22
C SER A 96 46.66 11.21 -5.48
N VAL A 97 45.57 11.21 -6.26
CA VAL A 97 45.48 10.56 -7.57
C VAL A 97 45.36 11.63 -8.64
N GLN A 98 46.18 11.55 -9.68
CA GLN A 98 46.15 12.48 -10.81
C GLN A 98 46.32 11.76 -12.15
N ASP A 99 45.45 12.06 -13.11
CA ASP A 99 45.49 11.56 -14.47
C ASP A 99 45.12 12.67 -15.45
N ASN A 100 46.11 13.13 -16.21
CA ASN A 100 45.98 14.12 -17.26
C ASN A 100 46.08 13.53 -18.67
N ASN A 101 46.07 12.20 -18.81
CA ASN A 101 46.36 11.45 -20.04
C ASN A 101 45.12 10.70 -20.56
N THR A 102 44.78 10.88 -21.84
CA THR A 102 43.61 10.22 -22.48
C THR A 102 43.96 8.93 -23.21
N SER A 103 45.11 8.34 -22.90
CA SER A 103 45.59 7.09 -23.48
C SER A 103 46.26 6.16 -22.46
N ALA A 104 46.30 6.58 -21.19
CA ALA A 104 46.83 5.84 -20.06
C ALA A 104 45.82 5.90 -18.91
N ALA A 105 46.02 5.06 -17.90
CA ALA A 105 45.23 5.06 -16.68
C ALA A 105 46.16 4.86 -15.48
N ILE A 106 45.79 5.46 -14.35
CA ILE A 106 46.38 5.15 -13.06
C ILE A 106 45.50 4.14 -12.34
N VAL A 107 46.12 3.09 -11.77
CA VAL A 107 45.43 2.10 -10.95
C VAL A 107 46.25 1.86 -9.70
N VAL A 108 45.66 2.14 -8.54
CA VAL A 108 46.19 1.81 -7.22
C VAL A 108 45.31 0.73 -6.62
N TYR A 109 45.89 -0.30 -6.03
CA TYR A 109 45.12 -1.39 -5.42
C TYR A 109 45.72 -1.88 -4.12
N SER A 110 44.88 -2.33 -3.19
CA SER A 110 45.31 -2.86 -1.89
C SER A 110 45.99 -4.23 -2.02
N ASP A 111 46.72 -4.62 -0.97
CA ASP A 111 47.04 -6.03 -0.70
C ASP A 111 45.76 -6.91 -0.77
N PRO A 112 45.87 -8.20 -1.14
CA PRO A 112 44.73 -9.10 -1.17
C PRO A 112 44.13 -9.30 0.22
N ILE A 113 42.81 -9.22 0.30
CA ILE A 113 42.02 -9.34 1.53
C ILE A 113 41.21 -10.64 1.45
N GLU A 114 41.28 -11.49 2.46
CA GLU A 114 40.43 -12.70 2.50
C GLU A 114 38.95 -12.33 2.68
N VAL A 115 38.08 -12.96 1.90
CA VAL A 115 36.62 -12.75 1.95
C VAL A 115 35.86 -14.07 1.85
N THR A 116 34.62 -14.07 2.31
CA THR A 116 33.72 -15.21 2.26
C THR A 116 32.73 -15.04 1.11
N ALA A 117 32.64 -16.02 0.21
CA ALA A 117 31.63 -16.04 -0.86
C ALA A 117 30.20 -15.90 -0.29
N GLY A 118 29.38 -15.04 -0.89
CA GLY A 118 28.01 -14.74 -0.43
C GLY A 118 27.92 -13.73 0.72
N GLN A 119 29.04 -13.41 1.40
CA GLN A 119 29.07 -12.35 2.41
C GLN A 119 29.05 -10.97 1.74
N SER A 120 28.25 -10.05 2.27
CA SER A 120 28.30 -8.65 1.84
C SER A 120 29.34 -7.86 2.62
N TYR A 121 30.09 -7.03 1.91
CA TYR A 121 31.10 -6.12 2.43
C TYR A 121 30.69 -4.68 2.15
N LYS A 122 31.30 -3.73 2.86
CA LYS A 122 31.15 -2.30 2.62
C LYS A 122 32.53 -1.70 2.39
N LEU A 123 32.70 -0.99 1.27
CA LEU A 123 33.84 -0.09 1.04
C LEU A 123 33.38 1.33 1.38
N GLY A 124 34.07 1.99 2.30
CA GLY A 124 33.94 3.42 2.59
C GLY A 124 35.27 4.14 2.33
N LEU A 125 35.21 5.44 2.05
CA LEU A 125 36.38 6.33 1.99
C LEU A 125 35.92 7.78 2.13
N LYS A 126 36.86 8.68 2.39
CA LYS A 126 36.67 10.12 2.23
C LYS A 126 37.37 10.62 0.98
N THR A 127 36.74 11.53 0.25
CA THR A 127 37.33 12.18 -0.92
C THR A 127 37.16 13.70 -0.87
N LYS A 128 38.09 14.43 -1.50
CA LYS A 128 38.05 15.89 -1.62
C LYS A 128 38.62 16.30 -2.97
N GLY A 129 38.05 17.36 -3.54
CA GLY A 129 38.57 17.97 -4.77
C GLY A 129 38.53 17.06 -6.01
N ALA A 130 37.64 16.05 -6.04
CA ALA A 130 37.54 15.17 -7.18
C ALA A 130 37.17 15.95 -8.46
N SER A 131 37.90 15.73 -9.55
CA SER A 131 37.67 16.32 -10.87
C SER A 131 37.81 15.27 -11.96
N GLY A 132 37.14 15.45 -13.09
CA GLY A 132 37.10 14.42 -14.14
C GLY A 132 36.43 13.13 -13.67
N THR A 133 37.05 11.97 -13.92
CA THR A 133 36.50 10.67 -13.53
C THR A 133 37.54 9.79 -12.82
N VAL A 134 37.38 9.67 -11.51
CA VAL A 134 38.14 8.73 -10.66
C VAL A 134 37.16 7.75 -10.03
N TYR A 135 37.52 6.48 -10.00
CA TYR A 135 36.70 5.39 -9.47
C TYR A 135 37.32 4.79 -8.21
N ALA A 136 36.46 4.42 -7.27
CA ALA A 136 36.79 3.47 -6.22
C ALA A 136 36.00 2.17 -6.45
N ALA A 137 36.66 1.02 -6.36
CA ALA A 137 36.02 -0.27 -6.64
C ALA A 137 36.48 -1.37 -5.69
N VAL A 138 35.63 -2.38 -5.55
CA VAL A 138 36.00 -3.67 -4.95
C VAL A 138 36.02 -4.70 -6.07
N ARG A 139 37.14 -5.41 -6.22
CA ARG A 139 37.25 -6.55 -7.14
C ARG A 139 37.44 -7.83 -6.34
N PHE A 140 36.70 -8.87 -6.72
CA PHE A 140 36.76 -10.18 -6.10
C PHE A 140 37.58 -11.16 -6.95
N TYR A 141 38.26 -12.12 -6.32
CA TYR A 141 39.19 -13.06 -6.96
C TYR A 141 39.07 -14.46 -6.34
N LYS A 142 39.54 -15.48 -7.07
CA LYS A 142 39.57 -16.87 -6.59
C LYS A 142 40.87 -17.17 -5.84
N LYS A 143 41.97 -16.49 -6.18
CA LYS A 143 43.30 -16.67 -5.57
C LYS A 143 43.92 -15.33 -5.25
N ALA A 144 44.70 -15.27 -4.16
CA ALA A 144 45.46 -14.08 -3.80
C ALA A 144 46.44 -13.64 -4.90
N THR A 145 46.94 -14.55 -5.73
CA THR A 145 47.90 -14.26 -6.82
C THR A 145 47.24 -13.89 -8.14
N ASP A 146 45.91 -13.86 -8.22
CA ASP A 146 45.20 -13.49 -9.44
C ASP A 146 45.51 -12.04 -9.84
N ASN A 147 45.66 -11.81 -11.15
CA ASN A 147 45.99 -10.49 -11.70
C ASN A 147 44.92 -9.46 -11.30
N PRO A 148 45.28 -8.38 -10.57
CA PRO A 148 44.31 -7.44 -10.02
C PRO A 148 43.56 -6.66 -11.11
N ILE A 149 44.11 -6.56 -12.31
CA ILE A 149 43.55 -5.81 -13.42
C ILE A 149 42.53 -6.64 -14.22
N SER A 150 42.81 -7.91 -14.49
CA SER A 150 42.08 -8.69 -15.50
C SER A 150 41.43 -9.99 -14.99
N ALA A 151 41.85 -10.53 -13.85
CA ALA A 151 41.42 -11.86 -13.38
C ALA A 151 40.32 -11.81 -12.28
N PHE A 152 39.65 -10.67 -12.12
CA PHE A 152 38.56 -10.55 -11.15
C PHE A 152 37.30 -11.31 -11.62
N ILE A 153 36.51 -11.78 -10.67
CA ILE A 153 35.28 -12.52 -10.92
C ILE A 153 34.06 -11.61 -10.80
N ALA A 154 33.16 -11.68 -11.77
CA ALA A 154 31.98 -10.83 -11.93
C ALA A 154 32.26 -9.35 -12.19
N LYS A 155 31.21 -8.58 -12.54
CA LYS A 155 31.33 -7.12 -12.72
C LYS A 155 31.61 -6.48 -11.35
N PRO A 156 32.67 -5.66 -11.20
CA PRO A 156 33.04 -5.13 -9.90
C PRO A 156 32.07 -4.06 -9.42
N PRO A 157 31.66 -4.10 -8.14
CA PRO A 157 31.06 -2.95 -7.47
C PRO A 157 32.04 -1.76 -7.52
N LEU A 158 31.57 -0.61 -8.01
CA LEU A 158 32.37 0.60 -8.14
C LEU A 158 31.52 1.86 -7.93
N MET A 159 32.16 2.92 -7.47
CA MET A 159 31.59 4.27 -7.36
C MET A 159 32.53 5.28 -8.02
N THR A 160 31.94 6.28 -8.67
CA THR A 160 32.67 7.46 -9.15
C THR A 160 32.81 8.44 -8.00
N LEU A 161 34.02 8.94 -7.76
CA LEU A 161 34.28 9.90 -6.69
C LEU A 161 33.61 11.25 -7.01
N ALA A 162 32.81 11.75 -6.08
CA ALA A 162 32.07 12.99 -6.24
C ALA A 162 32.94 14.20 -5.86
N SER A 163 32.76 15.30 -6.60
CA SER A 163 33.47 16.55 -6.32
C SER A 163 32.90 17.26 -5.10
N SER A 164 33.76 17.69 -4.18
CA SER A 164 33.39 18.48 -3.00
C SER A 164 34.58 19.35 -2.56
N LEU A 165 34.28 20.56 -2.08
CA LEU A 165 35.28 21.47 -1.50
C LEU A 165 35.70 21.06 -0.08
N SER A 166 34.84 20.35 0.64
CA SER A 166 35.12 19.69 1.93
C SER A 166 35.30 18.18 1.75
N TRP A 167 35.89 17.51 2.73
CA TRP A 167 35.95 16.04 2.74
C TRP A 167 34.55 15.45 2.74
N LEU A 168 34.27 14.62 1.74
CA LEU A 168 33.01 13.92 1.54
C LEU A 168 33.21 12.44 1.82
N GLU A 169 32.43 11.89 2.73
CA GLU A 169 32.40 10.44 2.97
C GLU A 169 31.54 9.76 1.90
N MET A 170 32.08 8.70 1.31
CA MET A 170 31.43 7.90 0.28
C MET A 170 31.51 6.44 0.64
N SER A 171 30.50 5.66 0.27
CA SER A 171 30.55 4.22 0.45
C SER A 171 29.79 3.46 -0.63
N LEU A 172 30.18 2.21 -0.85
CA LEU A 172 29.49 1.26 -1.71
C LEU A 172 29.42 -0.11 -1.05
N ASP A 173 28.31 -0.80 -1.24
CA ASP A 173 28.16 -2.20 -0.85
C ASP A 173 28.78 -3.10 -1.91
N ALA A 174 29.50 -4.12 -1.45
CA ALA A 174 30.22 -5.08 -2.27
C ALA A 174 29.80 -6.51 -1.87
N PRO A 175 28.74 -7.07 -2.47
CA PRO A 175 28.38 -8.46 -2.25
C PRO A 175 29.43 -9.38 -2.90
N ALA A 176 30.03 -10.28 -2.11
CA ALA A 176 31.00 -11.22 -2.63
C ALA A 176 30.31 -12.27 -3.51
N PRO A 177 30.69 -12.42 -4.80
CA PRO A 177 30.08 -13.38 -5.70
C PRO A 177 30.38 -14.82 -5.29
N ALA A 178 29.64 -15.78 -5.87
CA ALA A 178 29.98 -17.19 -5.77
C ALA A 178 31.44 -17.41 -6.24
N ASP A 179 32.17 -18.27 -5.52
CA ASP A 179 33.61 -18.54 -5.68
C ASP A 179 34.59 -17.44 -5.23
N ALA A 180 34.13 -16.34 -4.63
CA ALA A 180 35.04 -15.33 -4.09
C ALA A 180 35.79 -15.86 -2.85
N ALA A 181 37.12 -15.78 -2.90
CA ALA A 181 38.01 -16.08 -1.77
C ALA A 181 38.85 -14.86 -1.35
N PHE A 182 39.10 -13.94 -2.29
CA PHE A 182 39.86 -12.72 -2.02
C PHE A 182 39.17 -11.50 -2.62
N ALA A 183 39.42 -10.32 -2.02
CA ALA A 183 39.04 -9.03 -2.56
C ALA A 183 40.24 -8.09 -2.59
N ARG A 184 40.17 -7.07 -3.44
CA ARG A 184 41.05 -5.90 -3.40
C ARG A 184 40.23 -4.63 -3.56
N VAL A 185 40.65 -3.58 -2.88
CA VAL A 185 40.13 -2.23 -3.09
C VAL A 185 41.00 -1.55 -4.13
N LEU A 186 40.37 -0.87 -5.09
CA LEU A 186 41.05 -0.16 -6.17
C LEU A 186 40.62 1.30 -6.21
N LEU A 187 41.59 2.18 -6.48
CA LEU A 187 41.39 3.58 -6.83
C LEU A 187 42.01 3.80 -8.22
N TYR A 188 41.20 4.17 -9.20
CA TYR A 188 41.67 4.17 -10.58
C TYR A 188 40.93 5.11 -11.53
N THR A 189 41.58 5.46 -12.63
CA THR A 189 41.02 6.11 -13.82
C THR A 189 40.97 5.12 -14.99
N THR A 190 40.28 5.46 -16.08
CA THR A 190 40.26 4.64 -17.29
C THR A 190 41.09 5.28 -18.39
N SER A 191 41.56 4.49 -19.35
CA SER A 191 42.34 4.99 -20.49
C SER A 191 41.60 6.01 -21.36
N ALA A 192 40.30 6.20 -21.15
CA ALA A 192 39.46 7.14 -21.87
C ALA A 192 39.11 8.41 -21.06
N ALA A 193 39.52 8.52 -19.79
CA ALA A 193 39.08 9.59 -18.90
C ALA A 193 40.24 10.14 -18.05
N LYS A 194 40.35 11.47 -18.04
CA LYS A 194 41.20 12.20 -17.08
C LYS A 194 40.49 12.29 -15.73
N GLY A 195 41.25 12.42 -14.65
CA GLY A 195 40.66 12.69 -13.35
C GLY A 195 41.70 12.96 -12.27
N SER A 196 41.28 13.64 -11.21
CA SER A 196 42.10 13.84 -10.02
C SER A 196 41.24 13.74 -8.77
N ALA A 197 41.80 13.29 -7.64
CA ALA A 197 41.13 13.32 -6.35
C ALA A 197 42.13 13.14 -5.20
N SER A 198 41.85 13.76 -4.06
CA SER A 198 42.43 13.34 -2.77
C SER A 198 41.51 12.28 -2.15
N VAL A 199 42.09 11.22 -1.61
CA VAL A 199 41.39 10.08 -1.00
C VAL A 199 42.03 9.72 0.33
N ASP A 200 41.22 9.51 1.36
CA ASP A 200 41.66 9.20 2.71
C ASP A 200 40.64 8.31 3.45
N ASP A 201 40.99 7.82 4.65
CA ASP A 201 40.14 7.03 5.54
C ASP A 201 39.45 5.85 4.83
N VAL A 202 40.18 5.08 4.02
CA VAL A 202 39.60 3.96 3.26
C VAL A 202 39.26 2.80 4.20
N ALA A 203 38.00 2.40 4.24
CA ALA A 203 37.51 1.31 5.05
C ALA A 203 36.94 0.19 4.19
N PHE A 204 37.40 -1.04 4.38
CA PHE A 204 36.75 -2.22 3.81
C PHE A 204 36.45 -3.19 4.93
N SER A 205 35.18 -3.45 5.19
CA SER A 205 34.75 -4.30 6.30
C SER A 205 33.58 -5.17 5.89
N VAL A 206 33.32 -6.23 6.67
CA VAL A 206 32.06 -6.97 6.55
C VAL A 206 30.93 -5.97 6.73
N LYS A 207 29.96 -5.96 5.81
CA LYS A 207 28.82 -5.04 5.89
C LYS A 207 28.12 -5.30 7.22
N SER A 208 28.23 -4.33 8.12
CA SER A 208 27.43 -4.29 9.33
C SER A 208 26.15 -3.54 9.02
N ASP A 209 25.01 -4.15 9.32
CA ASP A 209 23.71 -3.47 9.23
C ASP A 209 23.46 -2.52 10.42
N VAL A 210 24.46 -2.28 11.26
CA VAL A 210 24.33 -1.52 12.51
C VAL A 210 25.18 -0.23 12.43
N PRO A 211 24.56 0.95 12.59
CA PRO A 211 25.26 2.25 12.62
C PRO A 211 26.22 2.40 13.81
N ALA A 212 27.24 3.26 13.68
CA ALA A 212 28.02 3.74 14.82
C ALA A 212 27.10 4.53 15.77
N ASN A 213 26.92 4.06 17.01
CA ASN A 213 25.89 4.47 17.97
C ASN A 213 24.45 4.13 17.54
N PRO A 214 24.05 2.84 17.60
CA PRO A 214 22.71 2.44 17.22
C PRO A 214 21.67 3.00 18.19
N ILE A 215 20.59 3.55 17.64
CA ILE A 215 19.41 3.92 18.42
C ILE A 215 18.73 2.61 18.85
N PRO A 216 18.57 2.33 20.16
CA PRO A 216 17.94 1.09 20.60
C PRO A 216 16.47 1.04 20.16
N PHE A 217 16.06 -0.08 19.55
CA PHE A 217 14.67 -0.33 19.19
C PHE A 217 14.28 -1.78 19.42
N LYS A 218 12.98 -2.03 19.57
CA LYS A 218 12.35 -3.35 19.52
C LYS A 218 11.52 -3.42 18.25
N LEU A 219 11.74 -4.45 17.43
CA LEU A 219 10.94 -4.74 16.25
C LEU A 219 10.04 -5.95 16.51
N THR A 220 8.80 -5.87 16.05
CA THR A 220 7.81 -6.95 16.12
C THR A 220 7.17 -7.08 14.74
N ASN A 221 7.33 -8.23 14.09
CA ASN A 221 6.61 -8.53 12.85
C ASN A 221 5.19 -8.98 13.21
N LEU A 222 4.19 -8.22 12.78
CA LEU A 222 2.76 -8.47 13.00
C LEU A 222 2.16 -9.33 11.88
N GLY A 223 2.98 -9.74 10.91
CA GLY A 223 2.63 -10.62 9.82
C GLY A 223 1.91 -9.91 8.67
N PRO A 224 1.49 -10.68 7.66
CA PRO A 224 0.76 -10.16 6.52
C PRO A 224 -0.63 -9.69 6.93
N GLN A 225 -1.05 -8.55 6.39
CA GLN A 225 -2.33 -7.94 6.76
C GLN A 225 -3.45 -8.17 5.73
N VAL A 226 -3.13 -8.42 4.47
CA VAL A 226 -4.12 -8.53 3.39
C VAL A 226 -3.85 -9.78 2.55
N HIS A 227 -4.85 -10.66 2.47
CA HIS A 227 -4.83 -11.89 1.69
C HIS A 227 -5.89 -11.86 0.58
N THR A 228 -5.47 -12.03 -0.68
CA THR A 228 -6.39 -11.94 -1.83
C THR A 228 -6.24 -13.08 -2.82
N ILE A 229 -7.34 -13.42 -3.50
CA ILE A 229 -7.37 -14.24 -4.70
C ILE A 229 -7.52 -13.28 -5.89
N ASN A 230 -6.47 -13.19 -6.69
CA ASN A 230 -6.48 -12.36 -7.88
C ASN A 230 -5.86 -13.14 -9.05
N THR A 231 -6.70 -13.83 -9.81
CA THR A 231 -6.26 -14.51 -11.03
C THR A 231 -6.08 -13.49 -12.16
N HIS A 232 -5.20 -13.80 -13.13
CA HIS A 232 -4.87 -12.84 -14.20
C HIS A 232 -5.02 -13.35 -15.63
N ARG A 233 -4.80 -14.64 -15.86
CA ARG A 233 -5.04 -15.34 -17.13
C ARG A 233 -5.58 -16.72 -16.85
N ALA A 234 -6.43 -17.20 -17.75
CA ALA A 234 -6.87 -18.58 -17.75
C ALA A 234 -6.82 -19.16 -19.16
N ALA A 235 -6.51 -20.45 -19.25
CA ALA A 235 -6.51 -21.21 -20.51
C ALA A 235 -6.95 -22.66 -20.23
N LEU A 236 -7.68 -23.24 -21.19
CA LEU A 236 -8.05 -24.65 -21.13
C LEU A 236 -6.92 -25.51 -21.70
N GLY A 237 -6.67 -26.65 -21.08
CA GLY A 237 -5.68 -27.63 -21.50
C GLY A 237 -6.07 -29.04 -21.08
N LYS A 238 -5.07 -29.92 -21.03
CA LYS A 238 -5.22 -31.30 -20.56
C LYS A 238 -4.23 -31.61 -19.45
N ASP A 239 -4.59 -32.53 -18.56
CA ASP A 239 -3.66 -33.14 -17.62
C ASP A 239 -2.84 -34.26 -18.29
N ALA A 240 -1.94 -34.88 -17.53
CA ALA A 240 -1.11 -35.99 -18.02
C ALA A 240 -1.91 -37.24 -18.44
N SER A 241 -3.17 -37.37 -17.99
CA SER A 241 -4.08 -38.45 -18.36
C SER A 241 -4.99 -38.09 -19.53
N GLY A 242 -4.88 -36.88 -20.07
CA GLY A 242 -5.71 -36.36 -21.15
C GLY A 242 -7.06 -35.79 -20.71
N ASN A 243 -7.34 -35.70 -19.40
CA ASN A 243 -8.57 -35.09 -18.89
C ASN A 243 -8.51 -33.57 -19.08
N PRO A 244 -9.65 -32.91 -19.36
CA PRO A 244 -9.70 -31.46 -19.49
C PRO A 244 -9.41 -30.79 -18.14
N VAL A 245 -8.53 -29.79 -18.16
CA VAL A 245 -8.21 -28.94 -17.00
C VAL A 245 -8.16 -27.48 -17.40
N ALA A 246 -8.50 -26.59 -16.47
CA ALA A 246 -8.24 -25.16 -16.61
C ALA A 246 -6.95 -24.79 -15.87
N TYR A 247 -6.06 -24.10 -16.55
CA TYR A 247 -4.87 -23.49 -15.97
C TYR A 247 -5.13 -22.01 -15.75
N SER A 248 -4.79 -21.49 -14.58
CA SER A 248 -4.94 -20.06 -14.28
C SER A 248 -3.75 -19.53 -13.51
N THR A 249 -3.30 -18.31 -13.81
CA THR A 249 -2.25 -17.64 -13.02
C THR A 249 -2.87 -16.82 -11.92
N MET A 250 -2.29 -16.84 -10.73
CA MET A 250 -2.69 -16.06 -9.56
C MET A 250 -1.53 -15.21 -9.07
N VAL A 251 -1.78 -13.92 -8.84
CA VAL A 251 -0.80 -12.97 -8.30
C VAL A 251 -0.41 -13.37 -6.88
N GLY A 252 0.86 -13.17 -6.51
CA GLY A 252 1.37 -13.49 -5.19
C GLY A 252 2.88 -13.27 -5.08
N ILE A 253 3.48 -13.60 -3.94
CA ILE A 253 4.92 -13.50 -3.72
C ILE A 253 5.44 -14.86 -3.21
N PRO A 254 5.78 -15.81 -4.10
CA PRO A 254 5.66 -15.75 -5.56
C PRO A 254 4.21 -15.96 -6.06
N ALA A 255 3.98 -15.64 -7.33
CA ALA A 255 2.75 -15.98 -8.05
C ALA A 255 2.55 -17.50 -8.08
N LYS A 256 1.32 -17.96 -8.30
CA LYS A 256 0.98 -19.39 -8.38
C LYS A 256 0.31 -19.74 -9.71
N LEU A 257 0.60 -20.93 -10.24
CA LEU A 257 -0.18 -21.59 -11.27
C LEU A 257 -1.24 -22.47 -10.60
N LEU A 258 -2.51 -22.19 -10.88
CA LEU A 258 -3.65 -23.00 -10.49
C LEU A 258 -3.93 -24.04 -11.58
N VAL A 259 -4.11 -25.29 -11.16
CA VAL A 259 -4.53 -26.40 -12.02
C VAL A 259 -5.88 -26.89 -11.52
N ILE A 260 -6.91 -26.82 -12.36
CA ILE A 260 -8.31 -27.01 -11.96
C ILE A 260 -8.91 -28.12 -12.81
N ASP A 261 -9.43 -29.15 -12.17
CA ASP A 261 -10.23 -30.18 -12.83
C ASP A 261 -11.61 -29.63 -13.15
N VAL A 262 -11.93 -29.51 -14.44
CA VAL A 262 -13.20 -28.93 -14.88
C VAL A 262 -14.38 -29.88 -14.69
N LYS A 263 -14.12 -31.19 -14.67
CA LYS A 263 -15.13 -32.23 -14.52
C LYS A 263 -15.48 -32.45 -13.06
N THR A 264 -14.47 -32.62 -12.20
CA THR A 264 -14.67 -32.84 -10.76
C THR A 264 -14.85 -31.53 -9.98
N GLU A 265 -14.63 -30.38 -10.61
CA GLU A 265 -14.81 -29.03 -10.04
C GLU A 265 -13.88 -28.75 -8.88
N LYS A 266 -12.66 -29.31 -8.92
CA LYS A 266 -11.69 -29.24 -7.83
C LYS A 266 -10.39 -28.57 -8.27
N LEU A 267 -9.82 -27.80 -7.35
CA LEU A 267 -8.43 -27.38 -7.45
C LEU A 267 -7.54 -28.62 -7.27
N ILE A 268 -6.77 -28.98 -8.30
CA ILE A 268 -5.80 -30.08 -8.26
C ILE A 268 -4.51 -29.60 -7.59
N ALA A 269 -4.01 -28.44 -7.99
CA ALA A 269 -2.75 -27.89 -7.50
C ALA A 269 -2.73 -26.36 -7.57
N ALA A 270 -1.99 -25.75 -6.64
CA ALA A 270 -1.59 -24.35 -6.68
C ALA A 270 -0.06 -24.29 -6.56
N VAL A 271 0.62 -24.27 -7.70
CA VAL A 271 2.08 -24.45 -7.81
C VAL A 271 2.77 -23.08 -7.80
N PRO A 272 3.68 -22.79 -6.84
CA PRO A 272 4.49 -21.58 -6.87
C PRO A 272 5.28 -21.44 -8.18
N ILE A 273 5.29 -20.25 -8.76
CA ILE A 273 6.03 -19.92 -9.99
C ILE A 273 7.42 -19.42 -9.58
N GLU A 274 8.23 -20.36 -9.12
CA GLU A 274 9.63 -20.16 -8.77
C GLU A 274 10.46 -21.41 -9.07
N ASP A 275 11.75 -21.22 -9.33
CA ASP A 275 12.72 -22.30 -9.47
C ASP A 275 14.12 -21.77 -9.13
N THR A 276 15.00 -22.66 -8.66
CA THR A 276 16.40 -22.31 -8.36
C THR A 276 17.32 -23.10 -9.27
N VAL A 277 18.08 -22.39 -10.10
CA VAL A 277 19.00 -22.97 -11.08
C VAL A 277 20.40 -22.46 -10.77
N ASN A 278 21.34 -23.37 -10.54
CA ASN A 278 22.74 -23.06 -10.22
C ASN A 278 22.90 -22.04 -9.07
N GLY A 279 22.09 -22.17 -8.02
CA GLY A 279 22.11 -21.28 -6.85
C GLY A 279 21.46 -19.91 -7.05
N THR A 280 20.89 -19.62 -8.24
CA THR A 280 20.11 -18.40 -8.48
C THR A 280 18.63 -18.73 -8.45
N SER A 281 17.88 -18.05 -7.57
CA SER A 281 16.43 -18.18 -7.49
C SER A 281 15.74 -17.23 -8.46
N TYR A 282 14.83 -17.77 -9.26
CA TYR A 282 13.96 -17.03 -10.16
C TYR A 282 12.53 -17.19 -9.68
N SER A 283 11.77 -16.10 -9.69
CA SER A 283 10.34 -16.11 -9.42
C SER A 283 9.63 -15.04 -10.25
N CYS A 284 8.30 -15.14 -10.28
CA CYS A 284 7.43 -14.06 -10.76
C CYS A 284 6.43 -13.70 -9.67
N THR A 285 6.03 -12.42 -9.57
CA THR A 285 4.96 -11.98 -8.65
C THR A 285 3.65 -11.69 -9.37
N TYR A 286 3.73 -11.31 -10.64
CA TYR A 286 2.60 -10.94 -11.48
C TYR A 286 2.75 -11.58 -12.86
N VAL A 287 1.85 -12.49 -13.23
CA VAL A 287 1.99 -13.33 -14.43
C VAL A 287 0.78 -13.17 -15.34
N ARG A 288 0.99 -12.52 -16.50
CA ARG A 288 -0.02 -12.35 -17.56
C ARG A 288 0.33 -13.05 -18.87
N GLY A 289 1.56 -13.54 -19.05
CA GLY A 289 1.86 -14.48 -20.12
C GLY A 289 1.47 -15.89 -19.65
N LEU A 290 0.52 -16.51 -20.33
CA LEU A 290 0.11 -17.90 -20.10
C LEU A 290 -0.21 -18.53 -21.45
N SER A 291 0.47 -19.63 -21.77
CA SER A 291 0.21 -20.37 -23.00
C SER A 291 0.28 -21.87 -22.76
N VAL A 292 -0.69 -22.62 -23.30
CA VAL A 292 -0.78 -24.08 -23.17
C VAL A 292 -0.44 -24.70 -24.53
N GLN A 293 0.52 -25.62 -24.55
CA GLN A 293 0.92 -26.35 -25.75
C GLN A 293 -0.05 -27.52 -26.04
N PRO A 294 -0.08 -28.05 -27.28
CA PRO A 294 -0.92 -29.21 -27.63
C PRO A 294 -0.66 -30.46 -26.78
N ASP A 295 0.55 -30.63 -26.25
CA ASP A 295 0.93 -31.73 -25.35
C ASP A 295 0.52 -31.51 -23.87
N GLY A 296 -0.10 -30.36 -23.56
CA GLY A 296 -0.51 -29.95 -22.22
C GLY A 296 0.55 -29.16 -21.45
N THR A 297 1.79 -29.01 -21.95
CA THR A 297 2.83 -28.22 -21.30
C THR A 297 2.41 -26.75 -21.22
N VAL A 298 2.54 -26.15 -20.04
CA VAL A 298 2.13 -24.76 -19.78
C VAL A 298 3.35 -23.86 -19.64
N TYR A 299 3.39 -22.77 -20.40
CA TYR A 299 4.42 -21.74 -20.31
C TYR A 299 3.85 -20.47 -19.67
N MET A 300 4.63 -19.87 -18.78
CA MET A 300 4.22 -18.70 -18.00
C MET A 300 5.33 -17.65 -17.99
N ALA A 301 4.96 -16.39 -18.14
CA ALA A 301 5.90 -15.28 -18.02
C ALA A 301 5.25 -14.05 -17.38
N GLY A 302 6.04 -13.28 -16.64
CA GLY A 302 5.50 -12.22 -15.79
C GLY A 302 6.51 -11.15 -15.41
N THR A 303 6.44 -10.73 -14.15
CA THR A 303 7.31 -9.74 -13.52
C THR A 303 8.13 -10.38 -12.40
N PRO A 304 9.47 -10.31 -12.43
CA PRO A 304 10.32 -9.91 -13.56
C PRO A 304 10.09 -10.78 -14.81
N SER A 305 10.63 -10.39 -15.97
CA SER A 305 10.49 -11.06 -17.29
C SER A 305 11.11 -12.46 -17.40
N ASN A 306 10.83 -13.32 -16.43
CA ASN A 306 11.25 -14.71 -16.36
C ASN A 306 10.19 -15.61 -17.02
N LEU A 307 10.63 -16.50 -17.90
CA LEU A 307 9.81 -17.54 -18.54
C LEU A 307 9.97 -18.86 -17.77
N PHE A 308 8.85 -19.45 -17.39
CA PHE A 308 8.75 -20.73 -16.71
C PHE A 308 7.94 -21.73 -17.55
N LYS A 309 8.18 -23.02 -17.32
CA LYS A 309 7.36 -24.12 -17.85
C LYS A 309 6.83 -25.01 -16.73
N TYR A 310 5.65 -25.57 -16.96
CA TYR A 310 5.01 -26.57 -16.11
C TYR A 310 4.59 -27.75 -16.99
N VAL A 311 5.03 -28.94 -16.61
CA VAL A 311 4.58 -30.20 -17.22
C VAL A 311 3.42 -30.73 -16.39
N PRO A 312 2.27 -31.11 -16.98
CA PRO A 312 1.12 -31.63 -16.25
C PRO A 312 1.49 -32.74 -15.25
N GLY A 313 1.03 -32.59 -14.00
CA GLY A 313 1.30 -33.54 -12.92
C GLY A 313 2.62 -33.31 -12.17
N ALA A 314 3.46 -32.37 -12.61
CA ALA A 314 4.65 -31.98 -11.86
C ALA A 314 4.26 -31.27 -10.54
N SER A 315 5.13 -31.37 -9.53
CA SER A 315 4.97 -30.66 -8.25
C SER A 315 5.53 -29.24 -8.25
N LYS A 316 6.32 -28.87 -9.28
CA LYS A 316 6.95 -27.56 -9.42
C LYS A 316 7.00 -27.11 -10.88
N VAL A 317 7.19 -25.81 -11.08
CA VAL A 317 7.57 -25.25 -12.38
C VAL A 317 9.09 -25.35 -12.58
N ASN A 318 9.56 -25.12 -13.82
CA ASN A 318 10.97 -24.98 -14.13
C ASN A 318 11.26 -23.63 -14.78
N PHE A 319 12.33 -22.96 -14.35
CA PHE A 319 12.84 -21.79 -15.06
C PHE A 319 13.37 -22.20 -16.43
N VAL A 320 13.01 -21.42 -17.45
CA VAL A 320 13.41 -21.67 -18.85
C VAL A 320 14.44 -20.63 -19.29
N SER A 321 14.07 -19.34 -19.22
CA SER A 321 14.92 -18.25 -19.70
C SER A 321 14.43 -16.90 -19.17
N LYS A 322 15.29 -15.89 -19.24
CA LYS A 322 14.89 -14.48 -19.10
C LYS A 322 14.65 -13.91 -20.50
N VAL A 323 13.52 -13.23 -20.69
CA VAL A 323 13.19 -12.58 -21.97
C VAL A 323 13.44 -11.07 -21.90
N THR A 324 13.46 -10.43 -23.07
CA THR A 324 13.69 -8.96 -23.20
C THR A 324 12.70 -8.17 -22.35
N GLY A 325 13.11 -6.99 -21.88
CA GLY A 325 12.30 -6.14 -21.03
C GLY A 325 12.38 -6.52 -19.55
N THR A 326 11.45 -5.98 -18.78
CA THR A 326 11.38 -6.06 -17.32
C THR A 326 10.08 -6.72 -16.83
N GLN A 327 9.06 -6.75 -17.69
CA GLN A 327 7.77 -7.40 -17.46
C GLN A 327 7.20 -7.91 -18.78
N VAL A 328 6.64 -9.14 -18.78
CA VAL A 328 5.84 -9.69 -19.88
C VAL A 328 4.36 -9.45 -19.60
N PHE A 329 3.67 -8.76 -20.50
CA PHE A 329 2.25 -8.41 -20.33
C PHE A 329 1.29 -9.37 -21.01
N ASP A 330 1.70 -10.02 -22.08
CA ASP A 330 0.93 -11.06 -22.75
C ASP A 330 1.84 -11.97 -23.57
N MET A 331 1.36 -13.18 -23.85
CA MET A 331 2.07 -14.20 -24.62
C MET A 331 1.08 -15.10 -25.35
N LYS A 332 1.42 -15.53 -26.56
CA LYS A 332 0.62 -16.45 -27.39
C LYS A 332 1.49 -17.52 -28.03
N ASN A 333 0.86 -18.66 -28.33
CA ASN A 333 1.47 -19.65 -29.22
C ASN A 333 1.57 -19.08 -30.63
N GLY A 334 2.76 -19.12 -31.19
CA GLY A 334 3.04 -18.99 -32.62
C GLY A 334 3.26 -20.36 -33.26
N PRO A 335 3.70 -20.40 -34.53
CA PRO A 335 3.87 -21.65 -35.26
C PRO A 335 5.12 -22.41 -34.81
N GLU A 336 5.16 -23.70 -35.13
CA GLU A 336 6.36 -24.56 -34.97
C GLU A 336 6.95 -24.55 -33.54
N GLY A 337 6.09 -24.45 -32.53
CA GLY A 337 6.51 -24.39 -31.13
C GLY A 337 7.19 -23.06 -30.76
N THR A 338 6.74 -21.95 -31.33
CA THR A 338 7.22 -20.61 -30.95
C THR A 338 6.27 -19.95 -29.95
N LEU A 339 6.78 -19.21 -28.98
CA LEU A 339 6.03 -18.29 -28.13
C LEU A 339 6.29 -16.86 -28.58
N ILE A 340 5.27 -16.04 -28.71
CA ILE A 340 5.37 -14.63 -29.08
C ILE A 340 4.85 -13.80 -27.91
N GLY A 341 5.62 -12.81 -27.45
CA GLY A 341 5.26 -12.00 -26.28
C GLY A 341 5.68 -10.55 -26.36
N GLY A 342 4.93 -9.69 -25.65
CA GLY A 342 5.14 -8.25 -25.57
C GLY A 342 5.56 -7.82 -24.16
N THR A 343 6.43 -6.80 -24.07
CA THR A 343 7.12 -6.43 -22.83
C THR A 343 7.19 -4.92 -22.59
N TYR A 344 7.50 -4.59 -21.33
CA TYR A 344 7.82 -3.24 -20.84
C TYR A 344 9.31 -3.15 -20.49
N SER A 345 10.02 -2.03 -20.62
CA SER A 345 9.52 -0.65 -20.64
C SER A 345 9.76 0.15 -21.90
N ARG A 346 10.08 -0.53 -23.01
CA ARG A 346 10.46 0.13 -24.26
C ARG A 346 9.59 -0.32 -25.44
N SER A 347 8.38 -0.81 -25.15
CA SER A 347 7.49 -1.41 -26.14
C SER A 347 8.17 -2.49 -26.98
N GLU A 348 8.90 -3.41 -26.34
CA GLU A 348 9.65 -4.48 -27.03
C GLU A 348 8.83 -5.77 -27.13
N ALA A 349 9.21 -6.64 -28.07
CA ALA A 349 8.65 -7.99 -28.19
C ALA A 349 9.73 -9.04 -28.36
N PHE A 350 9.36 -10.30 -28.13
CA PHE A 350 10.24 -11.44 -28.32
C PHE A 350 9.52 -12.61 -28.98
N GLU A 351 10.31 -13.45 -29.65
CA GLU A 351 9.93 -14.81 -29.99
C GLU A 351 10.83 -15.80 -29.25
N PHE A 352 10.24 -16.85 -28.68
CA PHE A 352 10.98 -17.91 -28.02
C PHE A 352 10.64 -19.26 -28.65
N ASN A 353 11.63 -19.90 -29.26
CA ASN A 353 11.45 -21.20 -29.90
C ASN A 353 11.61 -22.33 -28.85
N LEU A 354 10.53 -23.07 -28.61
CA LEU A 354 10.46 -24.13 -27.59
C LEU A 354 11.29 -25.36 -27.92
N LEU A 355 11.55 -25.61 -29.21
CA LEU A 355 12.31 -26.77 -29.67
C LEU A 355 13.82 -26.57 -29.51
N THR A 356 14.30 -25.36 -29.79
CA THR A 356 15.74 -25.02 -29.78
C THR A 356 16.17 -24.26 -28.52
N GLY A 357 15.22 -23.67 -27.78
CA GLY A 357 15.50 -22.76 -26.67
C GLY A 357 15.98 -21.37 -27.11
N THR A 358 15.89 -21.04 -28.40
CA THR A 358 16.36 -19.76 -28.95
C THR A 358 15.41 -18.64 -28.56
N ASN A 359 15.94 -17.57 -27.95
CA ASN A 359 15.22 -16.34 -27.63
C ASN A 359 15.61 -15.23 -28.61
N THR A 360 14.67 -14.78 -29.42
CA THR A 360 14.85 -13.73 -30.43
C THR A 360 14.20 -12.45 -29.95
N ASN A 361 14.98 -11.38 -29.78
CA ASN A 361 14.44 -10.05 -29.52
C ASN A 361 13.97 -9.42 -30.85
N LEU A 362 12.69 -9.10 -30.95
CA LEU A 362 12.12 -8.42 -32.13
C LEU A 362 12.39 -6.90 -32.11
N GLY A 363 13.02 -6.38 -31.06
CA GLY A 363 13.25 -4.96 -30.86
C GLY A 363 11.97 -4.21 -30.48
N ARG A 364 11.99 -2.88 -30.60
CA ARG A 364 10.82 -2.04 -30.37
C ARG A 364 9.74 -2.33 -31.40
N ILE A 365 8.52 -2.52 -30.94
CA ILE A 365 7.33 -2.65 -31.78
C ILE A 365 6.80 -1.28 -32.20
N MET A 366 6.82 -0.32 -31.28
CA MET A 366 6.43 1.06 -31.51
C MET A 366 7.48 1.97 -30.89
N ASP A 367 7.94 2.96 -31.66
CA ASP A 367 8.85 3.97 -31.15
C ASP A 367 8.12 4.97 -30.25
N ASN A 368 8.84 5.52 -29.28
CA ASN A 368 8.31 6.46 -28.27
C ASN A 368 7.22 5.90 -27.34
N GLU A 369 6.98 4.58 -27.38
CA GLU A 369 6.06 3.92 -26.46
C GLU A 369 6.76 2.98 -25.49
N SER A 370 6.10 2.74 -24.36
CA SER A 370 6.66 1.93 -23.27
C SER A 370 6.10 0.52 -23.18
N TYR A 371 4.90 0.28 -23.72
CA TYR A 371 4.17 -0.97 -23.51
C TYR A 371 3.79 -1.66 -24.82
N ALA A 372 4.39 -2.83 -25.09
CA ALA A 372 3.78 -3.82 -25.96
C ALA A 372 2.89 -4.71 -25.07
N TYR A 373 1.64 -4.29 -24.89
CA TYR A 373 0.81 -4.67 -23.76
C TYR A 373 -0.02 -5.93 -24.00
N SER A 374 -0.53 -6.13 -25.20
CA SER A 374 -1.32 -7.29 -25.58
C SER A 374 -0.81 -7.89 -26.87
N VAL A 375 -0.96 -9.21 -27.02
CA VAL A 375 -0.47 -9.95 -28.20
C VAL A 375 -1.54 -10.89 -28.69
N ALA A 376 -1.74 -10.90 -30.00
CA ALA A 376 -2.56 -11.89 -30.69
C ALA A 376 -1.78 -12.47 -31.87
N TYR A 377 -2.06 -13.72 -32.23
CA TYR A 377 -1.43 -14.41 -33.35
C TYR A 377 -2.51 -14.99 -34.26
N ASP A 378 -2.38 -14.74 -35.56
CA ASP A 378 -3.22 -15.28 -36.62
C ASP A 378 -2.45 -16.37 -37.36
N GLU A 379 -2.80 -17.62 -37.09
CA GLU A 379 -2.17 -18.79 -37.69
C GLU A 379 -2.39 -18.88 -39.21
N GLN A 380 -3.53 -18.41 -39.72
CA GLN A 380 -3.86 -18.52 -41.14
C GLN A 380 -2.96 -17.66 -42.01
N ARG A 381 -2.56 -16.49 -41.51
CA ARG A 381 -1.72 -15.50 -42.23
C ARG A 381 -0.28 -15.46 -41.73
N ASN A 382 0.05 -16.21 -40.68
CA ASN A 382 1.33 -16.15 -39.98
C ASN A 382 1.69 -14.74 -39.49
N ASP A 383 0.69 -13.98 -39.04
CA ASP A 383 0.83 -12.61 -38.55
C ASP A 383 0.71 -12.55 -37.03
N ALA A 384 1.54 -11.73 -36.37
CA ALA A 384 1.35 -11.34 -34.99
C ALA A 384 0.83 -9.90 -34.90
N TYR A 385 -0.03 -9.62 -33.92
CA TYR A 385 -0.57 -8.29 -33.65
C TYR A 385 -0.17 -7.88 -32.25
N PHE A 386 0.26 -6.64 -32.10
CA PHE A 386 0.66 -6.04 -30.83
C PHE A 386 -0.21 -4.82 -30.54
N GLY A 387 -0.86 -4.86 -29.38
CA GLY A 387 -1.59 -3.74 -28.82
C GLY A 387 -0.67 -2.91 -27.95
N ILE A 388 -0.55 -1.63 -28.28
CA ILE A 388 0.41 -0.72 -27.66
C ILE A 388 -0.28 0.17 -26.62
N GLY A 389 0.51 0.59 -25.64
CA GLY A 389 0.23 1.73 -24.77
C GLY A 389 1.54 2.43 -24.39
N ALA A 390 1.51 3.61 -23.77
CA ALA A 390 0.41 4.27 -23.09
C ALA A 390 -0.49 5.16 -23.97
N HIS A 391 -0.22 5.24 -25.28
CA HIS A 391 -1.20 5.63 -26.29
C HIS A 391 -1.56 4.41 -27.14
N ALA A 392 -2.84 4.23 -27.43
CA ALA A 392 -3.31 3.05 -28.13
C ALA A 392 -2.85 3.05 -29.59
N HIS A 393 -2.01 2.06 -29.94
CA HIS A 393 -1.66 1.73 -31.33
C HIS A 393 -1.87 0.23 -31.59
N LEU A 394 -2.23 -0.11 -32.83
CA LEU A 394 -2.29 -1.49 -33.30
C LEU A 394 -1.17 -1.72 -34.31
N ILE A 395 -0.23 -2.60 -33.97
CA ILE A 395 0.89 -2.93 -34.86
C ILE A 395 0.76 -4.37 -35.33
N LYS A 396 0.71 -4.57 -36.66
CA LYS A 396 0.87 -5.88 -37.29
C LYS A 396 2.35 -6.15 -37.51
N TYR A 397 2.81 -7.33 -37.13
CA TYR A 397 4.11 -7.90 -37.44
C TYR A 397 3.92 -9.09 -38.37
N ASP A 398 4.28 -8.88 -39.63
CA ASP A 398 4.33 -9.93 -40.65
C ASP A 398 5.59 -10.77 -40.41
N ARG A 399 5.41 -12.04 -40.02
CA ARG A 399 6.54 -12.88 -39.58
C ARG A 399 7.39 -13.38 -40.75
N ASP A 400 6.81 -13.49 -41.94
CA ASP A 400 7.51 -13.96 -43.14
C ASP A 400 8.51 -12.91 -43.64
N THR A 401 8.10 -11.63 -43.62
CA THR A 401 8.91 -10.50 -44.07
C THR A 401 9.63 -9.77 -42.94
N GLN A 402 9.23 -10.02 -41.69
CA GLN A 402 9.65 -9.31 -40.48
C GLN A 402 9.27 -7.81 -40.48
N THR A 403 8.27 -7.43 -41.28
CA THR A 403 7.82 -6.05 -41.41
C THR A 403 6.82 -5.70 -40.31
N LYS A 404 6.99 -4.53 -39.68
CA LYS A 404 6.05 -3.97 -38.72
C LYS A 404 5.25 -2.86 -39.39
N THR A 405 3.93 -2.95 -39.35
CA THR A 405 3.01 -1.98 -39.96
C THR A 405 1.98 -1.55 -38.95
N GLU A 406 1.86 -0.24 -38.73
CA GLU A 406 0.75 0.31 -37.94
C GLU A 406 -0.56 0.22 -38.72
N ILE A 407 -1.59 -0.30 -38.07
CA ILE A 407 -2.96 -0.31 -38.58
C ILE A 407 -3.71 0.84 -37.89
N PRO A 408 -4.20 1.83 -38.65
CA PRO A 408 -4.96 2.93 -38.07
C PRO A 408 -6.19 2.42 -37.30
N ILE A 409 -6.30 2.81 -36.04
CA ILE A 409 -7.45 2.49 -35.20
C ILE A 409 -8.60 3.49 -35.45
N PRO A 410 -9.87 3.09 -35.20
CA PRO A 410 -11.02 4.00 -35.35
C PRO A 410 -10.87 5.29 -34.53
N GLU A 411 -11.31 6.42 -35.09
CA GLU A 411 -11.19 7.76 -34.46
C GLU A 411 -11.69 7.79 -33.01
N ARG A 412 -12.79 7.08 -32.72
CA ARG A 412 -13.40 6.96 -31.38
C ARG A 412 -12.49 6.33 -30.31
N TYR A 413 -11.37 5.71 -30.69
CA TYR A 413 -10.41 5.10 -29.77
C TYR A 413 -9.01 5.73 -29.83
N GLN A 414 -8.80 6.78 -30.62
CA GLN A 414 -7.49 7.43 -30.72
C GLN A 414 -7.01 8.04 -29.39
N SER A 415 -7.94 8.40 -28.49
CA SER A 415 -7.62 8.90 -27.16
C SER A 415 -7.50 7.80 -26.09
N SER A 416 -7.64 6.52 -26.45
CA SER A 416 -7.47 5.41 -25.52
C SER A 416 -6.00 5.22 -25.17
N GLN A 417 -5.74 4.75 -23.95
CA GLN A 417 -4.38 4.59 -23.43
C GLN A 417 -3.76 3.25 -23.84
N PHE A 418 -4.59 2.22 -23.95
CA PHE A 418 -4.13 0.88 -24.28
C PHE A 418 -5.10 0.20 -25.22
N ILE A 419 -4.57 -0.61 -26.13
CA ILE A 419 -5.24 -1.85 -26.54
C ILE A 419 -4.88 -2.90 -25.47
N TYR A 420 -5.77 -3.03 -24.49
CA TYR A 420 -5.49 -3.62 -23.18
C TYR A 420 -5.47 -5.15 -23.19
N ASP A 421 -6.32 -5.76 -24.00
CA ASP A 421 -6.30 -7.19 -24.30
C ASP A 421 -6.72 -7.43 -25.76
N MET A 422 -6.18 -8.49 -26.36
CA MET A 422 -6.49 -8.90 -27.72
C MET A 422 -6.68 -10.41 -27.84
N THR A 423 -7.51 -10.84 -28.78
CA THR A 423 -7.73 -12.25 -29.09
C THR A 423 -8.13 -12.41 -30.56
N VAL A 424 -7.47 -13.32 -31.28
CA VAL A 424 -7.97 -13.81 -32.57
C VAL A 424 -8.98 -14.92 -32.31
N ALA A 425 -10.20 -14.79 -32.85
CA ALA A 425 -11.24 -15.79 -32.75
C ALA A 425 -12.06 -15.84 -34.05
N GLY A 426 -12.01 -16.99 -34.73
CA GLY A 426 -12.48 -17.08 -36.11
C GLY A 426 -11.65 -16.19 -37.03
N ASP A 427 -12.29 -15.50 -37.97
CA ASP A 427 -11.64 -14.58 -38.90
C ASP A 427 -11.51 -13.13 -38.36
N LYS A 428 -11.58 -12.96 -37.03
CA LYS A 428 -11.64 -11.65 -36.38
C LYS A 428 -10.58 -11.48 -35.30
N LEU A 429 -10.05 -10.27 -35.19
CA LEU A 429 -9.25 -9.78 -34.07
C LEU A 429 -10.13 -8.92 -33.17
N PHE A 430 -10.36 -9.38 -31.93
CA PHE A 430 -11.04 -8.63 -30.90
C PHE A 430 -10.03 -7.78 -30.12
N MET A 431 -10.34 -6.51 -29.93
CA MET A 431 -9.47 -5.54 -29.27
C MET A 431 -10.26 -4.80 -28.21
N ARG A 432 -9.83 -4.91 -26.94
CA ARG A 432 -10.40 -4.14 -25.85
C ARG A 432 -9.57 -2.89 -25.59
N PHE A 433 -10.17 -1.72 -25.77
CA PHE A 433 -9.53 -0.43 -25.49
C PHE A 433 -9.70 -0.04 -24.02
N SER A 434 -8.72 0.68 -23.45
CA SER A 434 -8.77 1.19 -22.07
C SER A 434 -8.25 2.63 -21.99
N PRO A 435 -9.06 3.61 -21.50
CA PRO A 435 -10.51 3.50 -21.37
C PRO A 435 -11.14 3.29 -22.76
N GLY A 436 -12.31 2.65 -22.81
CA GLY A 436 -13.02 2.39 -24.06
C GLY A 436 -13.84 1.11 -24.01
N LEU A 437 -14.30 0.70 -25.19
CA LEU A 437 -15.08 -0.52 -25.43
C LEU A 437 -14.23 -1.54 -26.19
N THR A 438 -14.85 -2.67 -26.53
CA THR A 438 -14.25 -3.70 -27.38
C THR A 438 -14.83 -3.65 -28.77
N VAL A 439 -13.97 -3.70 -29.78
CA VAL A 439 -14.35 -3.77 -31.20
C VAL A 439 -13.64 -4.96 -31.86
N ALA A 440 -14.30 -5.55 -32.85
CA ALA A 440 -13.71 -6.59 -33.69
C ALA A 440 -13.26 -6.02 -35.04
N MET A 441 -12.11 -6.48 -35.52
CA MET A 441 -11.61 -6.21 -36.88
C MET A 441 -11.62 -7.51 -37.67
N ASP A 442 -12.16 -7.47 -38.89
CA ASP A 442 -12.10 -8.57 -39.84
C ASP A 442 -10.68 -8.71 -40.41
N LEU A 443 -10.05 -9.87 -40.23
CA LEU A 443 -8.67 -10.12 -40.62
C LEU A 443 -8.50 -10.35 -42.13
N ASN A 444 -9.58 -10.65 -42.87
CA ASN A 444 -9.52 -10.76 -44.33
C ASN A 444 -9.46 -9.39 -45.00
N THR A 445 -10.17 -8.41 -44.44
CA THR A 445 -10.39 -7.10 -45.07
C THR A 445 -9.69 -5.95 -44.36
N GLY A 446 -9.26 -6.13 -43.11
CA GLY A 446 -8.74 -5.07 -42.25
C GLY A 446 -9.82 -4.08 -41.78
N GLN A 447 -11.10 -4.36 -42.02
CA GLN A 447 -12.21 -3.48 -41.65
C GLN A 447 -12.65 -3.71 -40.21
N PHE A 448 -12.78 -2.63 -39.44
CA PHE A 448 -13.37 -2.66 -38.11
C PHE A 448 -14.89 -2.75 -38.21
N ASP A 449 -15.52 -3.49 -37.31
CA ASP A 449 -16.96 -3.49 -37.20
C ASP A 449 -17.47 -2.14 -36.62
N GLU A 450 -18.67 -1.74 -37.05
CA GLU A 450 -19.29 -0.48 -36.60
C GLU A 450 -19.77 -0.55 -35.15
N VAL A 451 -20.18 -1.73 -34.69
CA VAL A 451 -20.69 -1.97 -33.33
C VAL A 451 -19.56 -2.37 -32.39
N ASP A 452 -19.57 -1.79 -31.20
CA ASP A 452 -18.69 -2.14 -30.09
C ASP A 452 -19.46 -2.73 -28.91
N GLY A 453 -18.73 -3.37 -28.01
CA GLY A 453 -19.29 -4.08 -26.85
C GLY A 453 -18.57 -3.74 -25.56
N ASN A 454 -19.33 -3.66 -24.46
CA ASN A 454 -18.79 -3.47 -23.11
C ASN A 454 -18.23 -4.78 -22.54
N VAL A 455 -17.11 -5.27 -23.09
CA VAL A 455 -16.49 -6.53 -22.64
C VAL A 455 -15.57 -6.28 -21.43
N THR A 456 -15.89 -6.90 -20.30
CA THR A 456 -15.11 -6.82 -19.05
C THR A 456 -14.18 -8.03 -18.87
N SER A 457 -14.47 -9.18 -19.51
CA SER A 457 -13.53 -10.31 -19.56
C SER A 457 -12.20 -9.89 -20.19
N ARG A 458 -11.09 -10.45 -19.70
CA ARG A 458 -9.78 -10.15 -20.27
C ARG A 458 -9.54 -10.77 -21.63
N LEU A 459 -10.14 -11.91 -21.93
CA LEU A 459 -10.08 -12.53 -23.25
C LEU A 459 -11.51 -12.90 -23.66
N VAL A 460 -11.78 -13.00 -24.96
CA VAL A 460 -13.01 -13.62 -25.47
C VAL A 460 -12.78 -15.12 -25.71
N SER A 461 -13.85 -15.91 -25.84
CA SER A 461 -13.71 -17.33 -26.14
C SER A 461 -13.19 -17.58 -27.56
N PRO A 462 -12.61 -18.77 -27.82
CA PRO A 462 -12.58 -19.28 -29.18
C PRO A 462 -13.99 -19.27 -29.80
N LYS A 463 -14.08 -19.26 -31.13
CA LYS A 463 -15.37 -19.45 -31.79
C LYS A 463 -15.97 -20.79 -31.36
N ALA A 464 -17.23 -20.79 -30.93
CA ALA A 464 -17.88 -22.01 -30.48
C ALA A 464 -17.94 -23.03 -31.64
N PRO A 465 -17.68 -24.32 -31.38
CA PRO A 465 -17.72 -25.34 -32.44
C PRO A 465 -19.14 -25.60 -32.97
N SER A 466 -20.15 -25.41 -32.12
CA SER A 466 -21.55 -25.78 -32.39
C SER A 466 -22.42 -24.64 -32.89
N ASP A 467 -22.07 -23.38 -32.60
CA ASP A 467 -22.76 -22.19 -33.12
C ASP A 467 -21.75 -21.06 -33.40
N ASN A 468 -22.07 -20.14 -34.31
CA ASN A 468 -21.12 -19.14 -34.81
C ASN A 468 -20.87 -17.99 -33.81
N ARG A 469 -20.77 -18.29 -32.51
CA ARG A 469 -20.71 -17.33 -31.41
C ARG A 469 -19.34 -17.31 -30.74
N ILE A 470 -19.00 -16.16 -30.17
CA ILE A 470 -17.79 -15.91 -29.40
C ILE A 470 -18.20 -15.32 -28.06
N TYR A 471 -17.97 -16.03 -26.96
CA TYR A 471 -18.45 -15.65 -25.63
C TYR A 471 -17.51 -14.69 -24.92
N TYR A 472 -18.09 -13.86 -24.05
CA TYR A 472 -17.38 -12.90 -23.22
C TYR A 472 -18.15 -12.67 -21.91
N THR A 473 -17.55 -11.95 -20.95
CA THR A 473 -18.32 -11.39 -19.83
C THR A 473 -18.40 -9.87 -19.90
N SER A 474 -19.54 -9.34 -19.45
CA SER A 474 -19.82 -7.92 -19.27
C SER A 474 -20.54 -7.76 -17.93
N GLU A 475 -19.99 -6.95 -17.03
CA GLU A 475 -20.60 -6.69 -15.71
C GLU A 475 -20.98 -7.97 -14.94
N SER A 476 -20.08 -8.96 -14.90
CA SER A 476 -20.34 -10.29 -14.29
C SER A 476 -21.50 -11.08 -14.92
N LYS A 477 -21.89 -10.77 -16.15
CA LYS A 477 -22.84 -11.56 -16.95
C LYS A 477 -22.20 -12.13 -18.20
N LEU A 478 -22.67 -13.30 -18.63
CA LEU A 478 -22.26 -13.92 -19.88
C LEU A 478 -22.94 -13.22 -21.06
N GLY A 479 -22.16 -12.93 -22.10
CA GLY A 479 -22.65 -12.49 -23.40
C GLY A 479 -21.93 -13.23 -24.53
N TYR A 480 -22.37 -12.99 -25.75
CA TYR A 480 -21.69 -13.46 -26.96
C TYR A 480 -21.72 -12.42 -28.07
N TYR A 481 -20.65 -12.43 -28.87
CA TYR A 481 -20.59 -11.77 -30.14
C TYR A 481 -21.05 -12.77 -31.22
N ASP A 482 -22.05 -12.37 -32.01
CA ASP A 482 -22.57 -13.16 -33.12
C ASP A 482 -21.78 -12.82 -34.40
N THR A 483 -21.05 -13.79 -34.94
CA THR A 483 -20.17 -13.54 -36.09
C THR A 483 -20.92 -13.30 -37.40
N LEU A 484 -22.22 -13.63 -37.49
CA LEU A 484 -23.04 -13.40 -38.68
C LEU A 484 -23.67 -12.02 -38.66
N THR A 485 -24.25 -11.62 -37.53
CA THR A 485 -24.94 -10.33 -37.38
C THR A 485 -24.03 -9.19 -36.93
N LYS A 486 -22.82 -9.52 -36.46
CA LYS A 486 -21.83 -8.60 -35.91
C LYS A 486 -22.34 -7.82 -34.68
N GLN A 487 -23.17 -8.45 -33.87
CA GLN A 487 -23.77 -7.85 -32.67
C GLN A 487 -23.22 -8.49 -31.39
N TYR A 488 -23.12 -7.67 -30.34
CA TYR A 488 -22.86 -8.11 -28.98
C TYR A 488 -24.21 -8.33 -28.25
N VAL A 489 -24.41 -9.52 -27.68
CA VAL A 489 -25.69 -9.94 -27.10
C VAL A 489 -25.47 -10.45 -25.67
N SER A 490 -26.22 -9.91 -24.70
CA SER A 490 -26.26 -10.42 -23.32
C SER A 490 -27.14 -11.66 -23.21
N LEU A 491 -26.73 -12.64 -22.40
CA LEU A 491 -27.53 -13.81 -22.04
C LEU A 491 -28.23 -13.67 -20.68
N GLU A 492 -27.97 -12.59 -19.93
CA GLU A 492 -28.44 -12.40 -18.54
C GLU A 492 -28.09 -13.56 -17.60
N VAL A 493 -27.00 -14.29 -17.89
CA VAL A 493 -26.48 -15.38 -17.07
C VAL A 493 -25.37 -14.85 -16.17
N GLU A 494 -25.61 -14.85 -14.85
CA GLU A 494 -24.63 -14.41 -13.85
C GLU A 494 -23.41 -15.34 -13.79
N THR A 495 -22.22 -14.77 -13.99
CA THR A 495 -20.94 -15.49 -13.90
C THR A 495 -20.28 -15.36 -12.52
N GLN A 496 -20.75 -14.41 -11.70
CA GLN A 496 -20.20 -14.09 -10.37
C GLN A 496 -18.72 -13.70 -10.43
N GLY A 497 -18.39 -12.85 -11.41
CA GLY A 497 -17.04 -12.33 -11.64
C GLY A 497 -16.68 -12.32 -13.12
N ASP A 498 -15.74 -11.44 -13.49
CA ASP A 498 -15.25 -11.32 -14.86
C ASP A 498 -14.25 -12.42 -15.21
N MET A 499 -14.33 -12.94 -16.43
CA MET A 499 -13.47 -14.04 -16.89
C MET A 499 -12.08 -13.57 -17.28
N ASN A 500 -11.06 -14.32 -16.86
CA ASN A 500 -9.67 -14.11 -17.28
C ASN A 500 -9.26 -14.95 -18.50
N GLY A 501 -10.18 -15.78 -19.01
CA GLY A 501 -9.99 -16.62 -20.18
C GLY A 501 -11.08 -17.68 -20.29
N PHE A 502 -11.18 -18.28 -21.48
CA PHE A 502 -12.23 -19.24 -21.84
C PHE A 502 -11.64 -20.43 -22.62
N GLY A 503 -12.38 -21.54 -22.64
CA GLY A 503 -12.17 -22.65 -23.58
C GLY A 503 -13.39 -23.56 -23.65
N PHE A 504 -13.39 -24.52 -24.57
CA PHE A 504 -14.46 -25.51 -24.70
C PHE A 504 -13.99 -26.91 -24.34
N ALA A 505 -14.76 -27.60 -23.50
CA ALA A 505 -14.49 -28.98 -23.09
C ALA A 505 -15.74 -29.85 -23.22
N GLN A 506 -15.55 -31.12 -23.59
CA GLN A 506 -16.59 -32.15 -23.49
C GLN A 506 -16.50 -32.80 -22.11
N LEU A 507 -17.57 -32.70 -21.33
CA LEU A 507 -17.57 -33.13 -19.93
C LEU A 507 -17.99 -34.60 -19.75
N ASN A 508 -18.55 -35.22 -20.80
CA ASN A 508 -19.18 -36.53 -20.74
C ASN A 508 -20.23 -36.61 -19.62
N ASP A 509 -20.97 -35.52 -19.46
CA ASP A 509 -22.06 -35.35 -18.50
C ASP A 509 -23.36 -35.14 -19.30
N PRO A 510 -24.41 -35.96 -19.08
CA PRO A 510 -25.69 -35.78 -19.77
C PRO A 510 -26.33 -34.41 -19.59
N GLN A 511 -26.03 -33.68 -18.50
CA GLN A 511 -26.53 -32.31 -18.28
C GLN A 511 -25.77 -31.25 -19.09
N TYR A 512 -24.56 -31.58 -19.54
CA TYR A 512 -23.65 -30.74 -20.32
C TYR A 512 -23.24 -31.47 -21.62
N PRO A 513 -24.19 -31.74 -22.53
CA PRO A 513 -23.91 -32.47 -23.76
C PRO A 513 -23.03 -31.66 -24.72
N GLY A 514 -22.13 -32.35 -25.43
CA GLY A 514 -21.26 -31.71 -26.41
C GLY A 514 -20.26 -30.74 -25.77
N ASP A 515 -19.90 -29.69 -26.52
CA ASP A 515 -18.92 -28.71 -26.08
C ASP A 515 -19.53 -27.73 -25.07
N THR A 516 -18.90 -27.67 -23.89
CA THR A 516 -19.29 -26.79 -22.80
C THR A 516 -18.23 -25.71 -22.63
N LEU A 517 -18.66 -24.46 -22.57
CA LEU A 517 -17.81 -23.32 -22.30
C LEU A 517 -17.33 -23.38 -20.86
N ILE A 518 -16.02 -23.29 -20.67
CA ILE A 518 -15.34 -23.25 -19.39
C ILE A 518 -14.61 -21.92 -19.26
N GLY A 519 -14.67 -21.29 -18.08
CA GLY A 519 -13.91 -20.08 -17.77
C GLY A 519 -13.43 -20.06 -16.33
N VAL A 520 -12.46 -19.20 -16.03
CA VAL A 520 -12.03 -18.92 -14.66
C VAL A 520 -12.14 -17.42 -14.39
N THR A 521 -12.84 -17.06 -13.31
CA THR A 521 -13.02 -15.65 -12.92
C THR A 521 -11.79 -15.10 -12.21
N ARG A 522 -11.71 -13.77 -12.13
CA ARG A 522 -10.69 -13.06 -11.34
C ARG A 522 -10.62 -13.53 -9.88
N GLU A 523 -11.76 -13.82 -9.27
CA GLU A 523 -11.92 -14.29 -7.89
C GLU A 523 -11.65 -15.80 -7.75
N GLY A 524 -11.14 -16.46 -8.80
CA GLY A 524 -10.77 -17.87 -8.75
C GLY A 524 -11.96 -18.83 -8.78
N ARG A 525 -13.08 -18.45 -9.42
CA ARG A 525 -14.23 -19.36 -9.62
C ARG A 525 -14.08 -20.10 -10.94
N LEU A 526 -14.46 -21.36 -10.96
CA LEU A 526 -14.65 -22.13 -12.20
C LEU A 526 -16.07 -21.87 -12.71
N PHE A 527 -16.22 -21.44 -13.95
CA PHE A 527 -17.52 -21.26 -14.59
C PHE A 527 -17.71 -22.26 -15.71
N LYS A 528 -18.94 -22.78 -15.83
CA LYS A 528 -19.38 -23.67 -16.91
C LYS A 528 -20.67 -23.14 -17.52
N TYR A 529 -20.77 -23.19 -18.84
CA TYR A 529 -21.99 -22.89 -19.57
C TYR A 529 -22.13 -23.82 -20.77
N ASN A 530 -23.26 -24.50 -20.91
CA ASN A 530 -23.54 -25.32 -22.09
C ASN A 530 -24.44 -24.55 -23.07
N PRO A 531 -23.96 -24.22 -24.28
CA PRO A 531 -24.76 -23.51 -25.28
C PRO A 531 -26.03 -24.25 -25.73
N THR A 532 -26.05 -25.59 -25.65
CA THR A 532 -27.17 -26.41 -26.11
C THR A 532 -28.32 -26.42 -25.10
N THR A 533 -28.00 -26.55 -23.80
CA THR A 533 -29.00 -26.66 -22.74
C THR A 533 -29.29 -25.33 -22.03
N GLY A 534 -28.42 -24.34 -22.18
CA GLY A 534 -28.45 -23.08 -21.43
C GLY A 534 -28.05 -23.22 -19.96
N LEU A 535 -27.62 -24.41 -19.53
CA LEU A 535 -27.24 -24.67 -18.14
C LEU A 535 -25.93 -23.96 -17.81
N ALA A 536 -25.93 -23.17 -16.74
CA ALA A 536 -24.78 -22.45 -16.23
C ALA A 536 -24.48 -22.82 -14.77
N LYS A 537 -23.19 -22.81 -14.41
CA LYS A 537 -22.75 -23.05 -13.03
C LYS A 537 -21.46 -22.28 -12.75
N SER A 538 -21.44 -21.50 -11.67
CA SER A 538 -20.23 -20.86 -11.12
C SER A 538 -19.86 -21.56 -9.82
N ILE A 539 -18.62 -22.03 -9.70
CA ILE A 539 -18.13 -22.84 -8.58
C ILE A 539 -16.99 -22.11 -7.88
N ARG A 540 -17.16 -21.86 -6.58
CA ARG A 540 -16.06 -21.40 -5.71
C ARG A 540 -15.08 -22.56 -5.51
N LEU A 541 -13.83 -22.34 -5.92
CA LEU A 541 -12.76 -23.28 -5.67
C LEU A 541 -12.22 -23.08 -4.26
N GLY A 542 -11.71 -24.15 -3.62
CA GLY A 542 -11.00 -24.08 -2.35
C GLY A 542 -9.61 -23.48 -2.49
N ILE A 543 -9.51 -22.28 -3.06
CA ILE A 543 -8.29 -21.50 -3.18
C ILE A 543 -8.15 -20.64 -1.93
N GLU A 544 -6.98 -20.68 -1.30
CA GLU A 544 -6.64 -19.77 -0.21
C GLU A 544 -6.05 -18.47 -0.79
N GLY A 545 -6.50 -17.33 -0.27
CA GLY A 545 -5.92 -16.03 -0.57
C GLY A 545 -4.45 -16.00 -0.15
N VAL A 546 -3.62 -15.28 -0.92
CA VAL A 546 -2.18 -15.16 -0.63
C VAL A 546 -1.84 -13.75 -0.16
N PRO A 547 -0.79 -13.60 0.66
CA PRO A 547 -0.32 -12.28 1.09
C PRO A 547 -0.09 -11.34 -0.10
N THR A 548 -0.59 -10.11 0.03
CA THR A 548 -0.41 -9.03 -0.95
C THR A 548 0.56 -7.99 -0.40
N GLU A 549 1.45 -7.45 -1.24
CA GLU A 549 2.31 -6.33 -0.81
C GLU A 549 1.45 -5.17 -0.30
N LEU A 550 1.83 -4.52 0.80
CA LEU A 550 1.09 -3.40 1.37
C LEU A 550 1.43 -2.09 0.66
N GLN A 551 0.41 -1.32 0.32
CA GLN A 551 0.52 -0.04 -0.39
C GLN A 551 0.53 1.18 0.54
N THR A 552 0.00 1.04 1.75
CA THR A 552 -0.09 2.13 2.72
C THR A 552 -0.30 1.56 4.12
N VAL A 553 0.08 2.35 5.13
CA VAL A 553 -0.26 2.16 6.54
C VAL A 553 -0.65 3.51 7.11
N GLU A 554 -1.68 3.55 7.94
CA GLU A 554 -2.12 4.74 8.67
C GLU A 554 -2.68 4.34 10.03
N VAL A 555 -2.26 5.05 11.09
CA VAL A 555 -2.84 4.89 12.43
C VAL A 555 -4.00 5.86 12.59
N GLY A 556 -5.20 5.33 12.87
CA GLY A 556 -6.38 6.13 13.15
C GLY A 556 -6.36 6.78 14.53
N PRO A 557 -7.22 7.79 14.78
CA PRO A 557 -7.32 8.46 16.08
C PRO A 557 -7.82 7.52 17.19
N ASP A 558 -8.49 6.42 16.85
CA ASP A 558 -8.86 5.33 17.76
C ASP A 558 -7.70 4.36 18.08
N GLY A 559 -6.52 4.60 17.51
CA GLY A 559 -5.32 3.78 17.67
C GLY A 559 -5.33 2.49 16.84
N LEU A 560 -6.31 2.28 15.95
CA LEU A 560 -6.32 1.15 15.02
C LEU A 560 -5.42 1.43 13.82
N VAL A 561 -4.86 0.39 13.22
CA VAL A 561 -3.88 0.53 12.13
C VAL A 561 -4.49 0.03 10.83
N HIS A 562 -4.74 0.95 9.89
CA HIS A 562 -5.32 0.66 8.59
C HIS A 562 -4.22 0.40 7.56
N THR A 563 -4.39 -0.64 6.74
CA THR A 563 -3.47 -1.00 5.65
C THR A 563 -4.24 -1.38 4.38
N SER A 564 -3.60 -1.30 3.22
CA SER A 564 -4.20 -1.74 1.94
C SER A 564 -3.23 -2.55 1.09
N GLY A 565 -3.76 -3.50 0.31
CA GLY A 565 -2.99 -4.28 -0.65
C GLY A 565 -2.68 -3.53 -1.94
N TYR A 566 -1.51 -3.81 -2.53
CA TYR A 566 -1.06 -3.28 -3.81
C TYR A 566 -1.58 -4.12 -4.98
N LEU A 567 -2.26 -3.48 -5.94
CA LEU A 567 -2.79 -4.04 -7.21
C LEU A 567 -3.80 -5.19 -7.15
N SER A 568 -3.98 -5.86 -6.02
CA SER A 568 -4.89 -7.00 -5.88
C SER A 568 -6.17 -6.69 -5.10
N GLY A 569 -6.33 -5.46 -4.62
CA GLY A 569 -7.45 -5.03 -3.79
C GLY A 569 -7.24 -5.34 -2.31
N GLY A 570 -8.20 -4.91 -1.51
CA GLY A 570 -8.29 -5.25 -0.11
C GLY A 570 -7.79 -4.16 0.83
N THR A 571 -8.33 -4.17 2.05
CA THR A 571 -7.93 -3.31 3.16
C THR A 571 -7.97 -4.15 4.43
N ALA A 572 -7.15 -3.84 5.41
CA ALA A 572 -7.19 -4.49 6.70
C ALA A 572 -7.03 -3.49 7.83
N ILE A 573 -7.64 -3.81 8.98
CA ILE A 573 -7.57 -3.02 10.20
C ILE A 573 -6.96 -3.91 11.28
N PHE A 574 -5.75 -3.56 11.71
CA PHE A 574 -5.07 -4.22 12.81
C PHE A 574 -5.35 -3.49 14.12
N ASN A 575 -5.80 -4.24 15.12
CA ASN A 575 -6.03 -3.73 16.47
C ASN A 575 -4.79 -4.03 17.34
N PRO A 576 -3.94 -3.03 17.64
CA PRO A 576 -2.72 -3.28 18.41
C PRO A 576 -2.95 -3.62 19.89
N PHE A 577 -4.19 -3.52 20.36
CA PHE A 577 -4.57 -3.78 21.74
C PHE A 577 -5.08 -5.21 21.96
N THR A 578 -5.67 -5.82 20.92
CA THR A 578 -6.09 -7.23 20.93
C THR A 578 -5.13 -8.14 20.17
N GLY A 579 -4.38 -7.58 19.22
CA GLY A 579 -3.52 -8.34 18.29
C GLY A 579 -4.30 -8.95 17.12
N GLU A 580 -5.56 -8.58 16.93
CA GLU A 580 -6.42 -9.11 15.86
C GLU A 580 -6.38 -8.21 14.62
N THR A 581 -6.54 -8.83 13.45
CA THR A 581 -6.67 -8.14 12.16
C THR A 581 -8.04 -8.47 11.57
N GLU A 582 -8.80 -7.44 11.19
CA GLU A 582 -9.99 -7.57 10.35
C GLU A 582 -9.63 -7.29 8.89
N GLU A 583 -9.87 -8.24 8.01
CA GLU A 583 -9.59 -8.12 6.58
C GLU A 583 -10.87 -7.86 5.78
N PHE A 584 -10.82 -6.89 4.88
CA PHE A 584 -11.89 -6.51 3.95
C PHE A 584 -11.42 -6.80 2.52
N THR A 585 -11.72 -8.00 2.05
CA THR A 585 -11.32 -8.54 0.74
C THR A 585 -12.52 -9.22 0.08
N ASN A 586 -12.40 -9.61 -1.19
CA ASN A 586 -13.50 -10.32 -1.87
C ASN A 586 -13.83 -11.64 -1.15
N GLU A 587 -12.82 -12.28 -0.55
CA GLU A 587 -12.94 -13.57 0.12
C GLU A 587 -13.65 -13.49 1.46
N THR A 588 -13.41 -12.42 2.22
CA THR A 588 -13.97 -12.18 3.55
C THR A 588 -15.35 -11.51 3.50
N LEU A 589 -15.59 -10.68 2.48
CA LEU A 589 -16.86 -9.97 2.31
C LEU A 589 -17.93 -10.77 1.55
N GLY A 590 -17.51 -11.73 0.70
CA GLY A 590 -18.40 -12.59 -0.07
C GLY A 590 -18.72 -12.10 -1.49
N ASP A 591 -19.33 -12.99 -2.27
CA ASP A 591 -19.35 -13.01 -3.75
C ASP A 591 -19.96 -11.78 -4.47
N ASN A 592 -20.58 -10.84 -3.76
CA ASN A 592 -21.25 -9.67 -4.36
C ASN A 592 -20.78 -8.32 -3.79
N GLN A 593 -19.94 -8.31 -2.75
CA GLN A 593 -19.45 -7.05 -2.19
C GLN A 593 -18.42 -6.42 -3.13
N LYS A 594 -18.48 -5.10 -3.31
CA LYS A 594 -17.50 -4.37 -4.12
C LYS A 594 -16.48 -3.73 -3.19
N LEU A 595 -15.19 -3.97 -3.43
CA LEU A 595 -14.15 -3.20 -2.78
C LEU A 595 -14.13 -1.75 -3.33
N PRO A 596 -13.86 -0.73 -2.51
CA PRO A 596 -13.67 0.66 -2.91
C PRO A 596 -12.66 0.85 -4.06
N GLY A 597 -11.70 -0.05 -4.19
CA GLY A 597 -10.72 -0.07 -5.28
C GLY A 597 -9.81 -1.28 -5.23
N SER A 598 -9.00 -1.46 -6.26
CA SER A 598 -7.95 -2.48 -6.31
C SER A 598 -6.69 -2.10 -5.53
N GLN A 599 -6.61 -0.86 -5.05
CA GLN A 599 -5.46 -0.32 -4.34
C GLN A 599 -5.85 1.00 -3.67
N THR A 600 -5.64 1.11 -2.37
CA THR A 600 -5.74 2.40 -1.66
C THR A 600 -4.36 3.02 -1.57
N ASP A 601 -4.18 4.19 -2.17
CA ASP A 601 -2.91 4.89 -2.23
C ASP A 601 -2.61 5.67 -0.95
N ARG A 602 -3.63 6.25 -0.32
CA ARG A 602 -3.57 6.99 0.96
C ARG A 602 -4.84 6.79 1.78
N ILE A 603 -4.68 6.89 3.09
CA ILE A 603 -5.76 6.80 4.09
C ILE A 603 -5.68 8.05 4.96
N TYR A 604 -6.84 8.64 5.26
CA TYR A 604 -6.96 9.79 6.15
C TYR A 604 -8.09 9.58 7.15
N HIS A 605 -8.08 10.34 8.24
CA HIS A 605 -9.09 10.27 9.28
C HIS A 605 -9.62 11.66 9.63
N TYR A 606 -10.92 11.78 9.88
CA TYR A 606 -11.54 12.97 10.46
C TYR A 606 -12.79 12.58 11.25
N GLY A 607 -12.87 13.02 12.51
CA GLY A 607 -13.88 12.54 13.45
C GLY A 607 -13.91 11.00 13.48
N ASP A 608 -15.11 10.44 13.29
CA ASP A 608 -15.36 8.99 13.35
C ASP A 608 -15.19 8.29 11.99
N LYS A 609 -14.69 9.00 10.96
CA LYS A 609 -14.66 8.50 9.58
C LYS A 609 -13.24 8.28 9.08
N VAL A 610 -13.12 7.31 8.18
CA VAL A 610 -11.90 6.96 7.46
C VAL A 610 -12.10 7.27 5.99
N TYR A 611 -11.12 7.91 5.35
CA TYR A 611 -11.17 8.30 3.96
C TYR A 611 -10.13 7.52 3.16
N TYR A 612 -10.58 6.62 2.29
CA TYR A 612 -9.73 5.81 1.41
C TYR A 612 -9.60 6.48 0.05
N VAL A 613 -8.37 6.87 -0.32
CA VAL A 613 -8.05 7.47 -1.62
C VAL A 613 -7.49 6.39 -2.53
N ASN A 614 -8.25 6.03 -3.56
CA ASN A 614 -8.04 4.80 -4.32
C ASN A 614 -7.53 5.04 -5.74
N TYR A 615 -6.68 4.11 -6.17
CA TYR A 615 -6.35 3.87 -7.56
C TYR A 615 -7.29 2.78 -8.12
N SER A 616 -7.92 2.96 -9.28
CA SER A 616 -7.79 4.08 -10.25
C SER A 616 -8.90 5.13 -10.14
N ASN A 617 -8.76 6.19 -10.96
CA ASN A 617 -9.68 7.34 -11.11
C ASN A 617 -9.71 8.33 -9.94
N MET A 618 -8.75 8.27 -9.00
CA MET A 618 -8.74 9.10 -7.79
C MET A 618 -10.12 9.10 -7.13
N ASN A 619 -10.60 7.91 -6.76
CA ASN A 619 -11.87 7.77 -6.05
C ASN A 619 -11.61 7.95 -4.55
N VAL A 620 -12.38 8.81 -3.90
CA VAL A 620 -12.33 8.99 -2.44
C VAL A 620 -13.57 8.37 -1.83
N TYR A 621 -13.37 7.41 -0.93
CA TYR A 621 -14.43 6.72 -0.20
C TYR A 621 -14.40 7.08 1.28
N GLU A 622 -15.57 7.32 1.85
CA GLU A 622 -15.78 7.44 3.28
C GLU A 622 -16.21 6.10 3.87
N PHE A 623 -15.52 5.65 4.91
CA PHE A 623 -15.84 4.47 5.68
C PHE A 623 -16.16 4.86 7.12
N ASP A 624 -17.26 4.31 7.62
CA ASP A 624 -17.67 4.40 9.01
C ASP A 624 -17.34 3.07 9.71
N PRO A 625 -16.29 2.99 10.55
CA PRO A 625 -15.93 1.77 11.25
C PRO A 625 -17.00 1.29 12.24
N ALA A 626 -17.95 2.15 12.64
CA ALA A 626 -19.06 1.75 13.51
C ALA A 626 -20.19 1.02 12.75
N LYS A 627 -20.13 0.98 11.42
CA LYS A 627 -21.10 0.30 10.56
C LYS A 627 -20.44 -0.90 9.89
N PRO A 628 -21.17 -2.00 9.64
CA PRO A 628 -20.63 -3.12 8.88
C PRO A 628 -20.26 -2.66 7.48
N TRP A 629 -19.27 -3.34 6.89
CA TRP A 629 -18.98 -3.18 5.48
C TRP A 629 -20.14 -3.72 4.64
N ASN A 630 -20.79 -2.85 3.89
CA ASN A 630 -21.88 -3.20 3.00
C ASN A 630 -22.00 -2.18 1.85
N ARG A 631 -21.41 -2.50 0.70
CA ARG A 631 -21.52 -1.68 -0.51
C ARG A 631 -22.69 -2.06 -1.42
N LEU A 632 -23.49 -3.05 -1.00
CA LEU A 632 -24.71 -3.45 -1.70
C LEU A 632 -25.92 -2.61 -1.29
N ASP A 633 -25.86 -1.89 -0.16
CA ASP A 633 -26.91 -0.98 0.24
C ASP A 633 -27.01 0.17 -0.78
N PRO A 634 -28.13 0.31 -1.52
CA PRO A 634 -28.27 1.35 -2.53
C PRO A 634 -28.56 2.73 -1.92
N VAL A 635 -28.91 2.80 -0.63
CA VAL A 635 -29.27 4.03 0.09
C VAL A 635 -28.11 4.51 0.95
N SER A 636 -27.49 3.62 1.71
CA SER A 636 -26.42 3.96 2.67
C SER A 636 -25.24 2.99 2.58
N PRO A 637 -24.54 2.94 1.42
CA PRO A 637 -23.38 2.06 1.28
C PRO A 637 -22.27 2.42 2.26
N ASN A 638 -21.56 1.42 2.77
CA ASN A 638 -20.37 1.59 3.60
C ASN A 638 -19.25 0.65 3.11
N PRO A 639 -18.11 1.15 2.60
CA PRO A 639 -17.79 2.55 2.37
C PRO A 639 -18.63 3.23 1.27
N ARG A 640 -18.92 4.52 1.46
CA ARG A 640 -19.62 5.40 0.51
C ARG A 640 -18.61 6.08 -0.43
N LEU A 641 -18.86 6.07 -1.75
CA LEU A 641 -18.08 6.89 -2.69
C LEU A 641 -18.48 8.36 -2.50
N LEU A 642 -17.52 9.22 -2.20
CA LEU A 642 -17.73 10.66 -2.10
C LEU A 642 -17.59 11.32 -3.47
N PHE A 643 -16.42 11.17 -4.08
CA PHE A 643 -16.13 11.76 -5.37
C PHE A 643 -15.00 11.04 -6.12
N THR A 644 -14.92 11.35 -7.42
CA THR A 644 -13.77 11.07 -8.29
C THR A 644 -13.16 12.39 -8.74
N ALA A 645 -11.86 12.43 -9.01
CA ALA A 645 -11.24 13.56 -9.72
C ALA A 645 -10.88 13.23 -11.19
N SER A 646 -11.27 12.05 -11.68
CA SER A 646 -10.96 11.63 -13.06
C SER A 646 -11.69 12.45 -14.13
N ASP A 647 -12.77 13.13 -13.74
CA ASP A 647 -13.55 14.08 -14.54
C ASP A 647 -12.84 15.41 -14.79
N VAL A 648 -11.75 15.72 -14.06
CA VAL A 648 -10.99 16.96 -14.19
C VAL A 648 -9.55 16.67 -14.58
N GLY A 649 -9.19 16.94 -15.83
CA GLY A 649 -7.81 16.76 -16.31
C GLY A 649 -7.29 15.32 -16.19
N TYR A 650 -8.19 14.32 -16.20
CA TYR A 650 -7.87 12.90 -16.16
C TYR A 650 -7.06 12.47 -14.93
N GLN A 651 -7.44 12.88 -13.70
CA GLN A 651 -6.73 12.42 -12.50
C GLN A 651 -6.95 10.94 -12.20
N ASP A 652 -5.92 10.28 -11.67
CA ASP A 652 -5.91 8.83 -11.47
C ASP A 652 -5.50 8.38 -10.07
N ARG A 653 -4.52 9.08 -9.47
CA ARG A 653 -3.96 8.74 -8.17
C ARG A 653 -3.93 9.97 -7.27
N GLY A 654 -4.29 9.79 -6.00
CA GLY A 654 -4.04 10.76 -4.92
C GLY A 654 -2.94 10.22 -4.01
N LEU A 655 -1.68 10.58 -4.28
CA LEU A 655 -0.50 9.99 -3.62
C LEU A 655 0.03 10.83 -2.45
N ALA A 656 -0.50 12.04 -2.28
CA ALA A 656 -0.18 12.94 -1.18
C ALA A 656 -1.39 13.76 -0.80
N GLY A 657 -1.47 14.17 0.46
CA GLY A 657 -2.60 14.89 0.98
C GLY A 657 -2.51 15.04 2.49
N ILE A 658 -3.40 15.86 3.04
CA ILE A 658 -3.47 16.20 4.46
C ILE A 658 -4.93 16.48 4.83
N MET A 659 -5.35 16.05 6.02
CA MET A 659 -6.62 16.46 6.62
C MET A 659 -6.37 17.72 7.45
N MET A 660 -7.13 18.78 7.22
CA MET A 660 -7.10 20.02 7.99
C MET A 660 -7.95 19.91 9.25
N GLU A 661 -7.67 20.75 10.26
CA GLU A 661 -8.38 20.75 11.55
C GLU A 661 -9.89 20.99 11.42
N ASP A 662 -10.31 21.74 10.40
CA ASP A 662 -11.71 22.08 10.10
C ASP A 662 -12.42 21.06 9.21
N GLY A 663 -11.80 19.89 8.96
CA GLY A 663 -12.42 18.80 8.22
C GLY A 663 -12.29 18.88 6.70
N LYS A 664 -11.37 19.71 6.19
CA LYS A 664 -11.05 19.75 4.75
C LYS A 664 -9.90 18.80 4.41
N LEU A 665 -10.15 17.87 3.50
CA LEU A 665 -9.15 16.97 2.93
C LEU A 665 -8.56 17.56 1.66
N ALA A 666 -7.27 17.93 1.68
CA ALA A 666 -6.53 18.36 0.49
C ALA A 666 -5.68 17.21 -0.07
N ILE A 667 -5.74 16.97 -1.38
CA ILE A 667 -5.08 15.86 -2.08
C ILE A 667 -4.37 16.37 -3.32
N GLY A 668 -3.08 16.06 -3.42
CA GLY A 668 -2.28 16.22 -4.64
C GLY A 668 -2.38 14.99 -5.53
N THR A 669 -2.53 15.19 -6.83
CA THR A 669 -2.84 14.10 -7.76
C THR A 669 -1.82 13.91 -8.88
N VAL A 670 -1.80 12.68 -9.39
CA VAL A 670 -1.14 12.28 -10.64
C VAL A 670 -2.21 11.89 -11.66
N PRO A 671 -2.11 12.33 -12.93
CA PRO A 671 -3.06 12.00 -13.98
C PRO A 671 -2.88 10.58 -14.49
N LYS A 672 -3.83 10.15 -15.31
CA LYS A 672 -3.80 8.83 -15.96
C LYS A 672 -2.62 8.73 -16.93
N TYR A 673 -2.28 7.50 -17.32
CA TYR A 673 -1.26 7.16 -18.32
C TYR A 673 -1.29 8.07 -19.56
N GLY A 674 -0.11 8.41 -20.10
CA GLY A 674 0.02 9.26 -21.29
C GLY A 674 -0.28 10.76 -21.08
N HIS A 675 -0.71 11.18 -19.89
CA HIS A 675 -1.02 12.58 -19.60
C HIS A 675 -0.01 13.24 -18.65
N LEU A 676 0.29 14.51 -18.92
CA LEU A 676 1.01 15.41 -18.02
C LEU A 676 0.06 16.27 -17.17
N GLY A 677 0.63 16.94 -16.18
CA GLY A 677 -0.12 17.75 -15.22
C GLY A 677 -0.43 17.00 -13.92
N GLY A 678 -1.31 17.60 -13.13
CA GLY A 678 -1.76 17.12 -11.82
C GLY A 678 -2.70 18.16 -11.23
N ALA A 679 -3.40 17.83 -10.15
CA ALA A 679 -4.36 18.71 -9.54
C ALA A 679 -4.16 18.79 -8.03
N LEU A 680 -4.68 19.87 -7.45
CA LEU A 680 -5.01 19.96 -6.03
C LEU A 680 -6.53 19.79 -5.90
N ALA A 681 -6.96 18.68 -5.30
CA ALA A 681 -8.36 18.46 -4.93
C ALA A 681 -8.56 18.81 -3.44
N ILE A 682 -9.63 19.53 -3.11
CA ILE A 682 -10.02 19.87 -1.75
C ILE A 682 -11.45 19.41 -1.55
N TYR A 683 -11.70 18.66 -0.48
CA TYR A 683 -13.03 18.17 -0.12
C TYR A 683 -13.35 18.56 1.32
N ASP A 684 -14.48 19.23 1.53
CA ASP A 684 -14.96 19.59 2.86
C ASP A 684 -15.93 18.53 3.38
N THR A 685 -15.53 17.83 4.46
CA THR A 685 -16.29 16.70 5.02
C THR A 685 -17.55 17.12 5.80
N VAL A 686 -17.70 18.41 6.10
CA VAL A 686 -18.85 18.95 6.84
C VAL A 686 -19.94 19.40 5.88
N THR A 687 -19.56 20.02 4.77
CA THR A 687 -20.48 20.59 3.77
C THR A 687 -20.68 19.71 2.53
N ASP A 688 -19.89 18.64 2.39
CA ASP A 688 -19.80 17.80 1.18
C ASP A 688 -19.41 18.58 -0.10
N GLU A 689 -18.76 19.73 0.04
CA GLU A 689 -18.27 20.52 -1.10
C GLU A 689 -16.91 20.00 -1.62
N ARG A 690 -16.77 19.96 -2.95
CA ARG A 690 -15.57 19.50 -3.66
C ARG A 690 -15.06 20.57 -4.61
N GLU A 691 -13.75 20.81 -4.58
CA GLU A 691 -13.03 21.67 -5.51
C GLU A 691 -11.82 20.96 -6.10
N VAL A 692 -11.56 21.11 -7.40
CA VAL A 692 -10.39 20.51 -8.05
C VAL A 692 -9.72 21.52 -8.96
N TYR A 693 -8.46 21.85 -8.65
CA TYR A 693 -7.64 22.83 -9.35
C TYR A 693 -6.59 22.09 -10.18
N TRP A 694 -6.91 21.84 -11.45
CA TRP A 694 -6.02 21.15 -12.37
C TRP A 694 -4.90 22.06 -12.90
N ASN A 695 -3.76 21.42 -13.18
CA ASN A 695 -2.56 22.01 -13.72
C ASN A 695 -2.02 23.16 -12.84
N ILE A 696 -2.11 22.98 -11.51
CA ILE A 696 -1.69 23.98 -10.52
C ILE A 696 -0.20 24.31 -10.64
N VAL A 697 0.63 23.33 -11.00
CA VAL A 697 1.98 23.50 -11.54
C VAL A 697 1.96 22.99 -12.97
N ASP A 698 2.40 23.82 -13.92
CA ASP A 698 2.22 23.53 -15.34
C ASP A 698 2.87 22.20 -15.75
N GLN A 699 2.06 21.29 -16.27
CA GLN A 699 2.43 19.97 -16.78
C GLN A 699 3.13 19.05 -15.77
N GLN A 700 3.06 19.36 -14.47
CA GLN A 700 3.65 18.55 -13.40
C GLN A 700 2.58 17.96 -12.49
N SER A 701 2.83 16.76 -11.97
CA SER A 701 1.95 16.15 -10.97
C SER A 701 2.21 16.73 -9.58
N VAL A 702 1.27 16.54 -8.63
CA VAL A 702 1.43 17.00 -7.24
C VAL A 702 1.61 15.78 -6.33
N THR A 703 2.81 15.62 -5.76
CA THR A 703 3.23 14.40 -5.05
C THR A 703 3.63 14.62 -3.59
N ALA A 704 3.51 15.85 -3.09
CA ALA A 704 3.64 16.16 -1.67
C ALA A 704 2.67 17.28 -1.31
N VAL A 705 2.03 17.19 -0.16
CA VAL A 705 1.07 18.19 0.33
C VAL A 705 1.18 18.29 1.85
N THR A 706 1.24 19.50 2.39
CA THR A 706 1.07 19.78 3.82
C THR A 706 0.27 21.07 4.00
N TYR A 707 -0.18 21.35 5.21
CA TYR A 707 -1.01 22.50 5.54
C TYR A 707 -0.48 23.21 6.78
N LYS A 708 -0.48 24.54 6.76
CA LYS A 708 -0.13 25.39 7.91
C LYS A 708 -0.75 26.77 7.75
N ASP A 709 -1.39 27.26 8.81
CA ASP A 709 -1.90 28.64 8.95
C ASP A 709 -2.76 29.13 7.77
N GLY A 710 -3.74 28.33 7.32
CA GLY A 710 -4.63 28.70 6.21
C GLY A 710 -4.02 28.51 4.81
N LEU A 711 -2.80 27.99 4.74
CA LEU A 711 -2.06 27.78 3.49
C LEU A 711 -1.76 26.29 3.27
N ILE A 712 -2.00 25.82 2.06
CA ILE A 712 -1.57 24.50 1.58
C ILE A 712 -0.24 24.68 0.85
N TYR A 713 0.75 23.88 1.23
CA TYR A 713 2.05 23.81 0.56
C TYR A 713 2.09 22.53 -0.26
N GLY A 714 2.32 22.64 -1.56
CA GLY A 714 2.36 21.51 -2.47
C GLY A 714 3.72 21.37 -3.15
N GLY A 715 4.21 20.15 -3.25
CA GLY A 715 5.42 19.78 -3.97
C GLY A 715 5.06 19.02 -5.24
N SER A 716 5.61 19.46 -6.38
CA SER A 716 5.34 18.84 -7.66
C SER A 716 6.38 17.79 -8.05
N ASN A 717 6.09 17.10 -9.16
CA ASN A 717 6.96 16.13 -9.79
C ASN A 717 6.87 16.29 -11.31
N ILE A 718 8.02 16.31 -11.99
CA ILE A 718 8.07 16.58 -13.43
C ILE A 718 7.31 15.52 -14.24
N TRP A 719 7.17 14.32 -13.71
CA TRP A 719 6.44 13.24 -14.35
C TRP A 719 4.94 13.34 -14.04
N GLY A 720 4.13 13.29 -15.10
CA GLY A 720 2.69 13.02 -15.01
C GLY A 720 2.41 11.52 -14.84
N GLY A 721 1.37 11.04 -15.50
CA GLY A 721 1.05 9.62 -15.59
C GLY A 721 2.10 8.83 -16.37
N LEU A 722 2.21 7.52 -16.11
CA LEU A 722 3.19 6.67 -16.78
C LEU A 722 2.99 6.69 -18.31
N GLY A 723 4.10 6.65 -19.05
CA GLY A 723 4.10 6.71 -20.52
C GLY A 723 3.96 8.13 -21.11
N ALA A 724 3.90 9.17 -20.28
CA ALA A 724 4.12 10.55 -20.71
C ALA A 724 5.57 10.98 -20.46
N ASP A 725 6.21 11.56 -21.46
CA ASP A 725 7.54 12.16 -21.29
C ASP A 725 7.44 13.51 -20.56
N PRO A 726 8.24 13.76 -19.50
CA PRO A 726 8.21 15.02 -18.80
C PRO A 726 8.76 16.14 -19.68
N VAL A 727 8.11 17.31 -19.67
CA VAL A 727 8.61 18.52 -20.37
C VAL A 727 9.38 19.46 -19.45
N ALA A 728 9.16 19.35 -18.13
CA ALA A 728 9.86 20.12 -17.12
C ALA A 728 11.13 19.38 -16.65
N THR A 729 12.14 20.15 -16.24
CA THR A 729 13.41 19.59 -15.74
C THR A 729 13.54 19.64 -14.22
N GLU A 730 12.71 20.43 -13.54
CA GLU A 730 12.77 20.65 -12.09
C GLU A 730 11.37 20.69 -11.47
N ALA A 731 11.26 20.08 -10.29
CA ALA A 731 10.09 20.15 -9.43
C ALA A 731 9.93 21.52 -8.76
N LYS A 732 8.69 21.86 -8.42
CA LYS A 732 8.27 23.14 -7.84
C LYS A 732 7.60 22.94 -6.49
N LEU A 733 7.92 23.84 -5.57
CA LEU A 733 7.12 24.09 -4.37
C LEU A 733 6.12 25.21 -4.72
N PHE A 734 4.85 25.02 -4.41
CA PHE A 734 3.82 26.06 -4.52
C PHE A 734 3.07 26.27 -3.21
N ILE A 735 2.45 27.44 -3.06
CA ILE A 735 1.57 27.76 -1.93
C ILE A 735 0.19 28.12 -2.47
N TRP A 736 -0.82 27.46 -1.93
CA TRP A 736 -2.23 27.72 -2.18
C TRP A 736 -2.87 28.31 -0.93
N ASP A 737 -3.54 29.45 -1.11
CA ASP A 737 -4.29 30.12 -0.06
C ASP A 737 -5.74 29.62 -0.05
N VAL A 738 -6.15 29.01 1.06
CA VAL A 738 -7.46 28.34 1.18
C VAL A 738 -8.61 29.36 1.16
N GLN A 739 -8.40 30.56 1.70
CA GLN A 739 -9.43 31.58 1.79
C GLN A 739 -9.69 32.24 0.43
N SER A 740 -8.63 32.68 -0.24
CA SER A 740 -8.71 33.34 -1.54
C SER A 740 -8.89 32.37 -2.71
N LYS A 741 -8.66 31.06 -2.48
CA LYS A 741 -8.70 30.00 -3.49
C LYS A 741 -7.76 30.30 -4.66
N GLN A 742 -6.51 30.65 -4.34
CA GLN A 742 -5.50 30.99 -5.35
C GLN A 742 -4.11 30.45 -5.01
N LYS A 743 -3.34 30.13 -6.06
CA LYS A 743 -1.90 29.89 -5.94
C LYS A 743 -1.18 31.24 -5.77
N VAL A 744 -0.60 31.46 -4.60
CA VAL A 744 0.01 32.75 -4.20
C VAL A 744 1.53 32.75 -4.27
N PHE A 745 2.15 31.60 -4.54
CA PHE A 745 3.60 31.46 -4.65
C PHE A 745 4.01 30.19 -5.41
N GLU A 746 5.17 30.21 -6.08
CA GLU A 746 5.83 29.07 -6.69
C GLU A 746 7.35 29.29 -6.79
N MET A 747 8.17 28.25 -6.53
CA MET A 747 9.62 28.28 -6.74
C MET A 747 10.22 26.88 -6.99
N THR A 748 11.47 26.79 -7.46
CA THR A 748 12.27 25.54 -7.38
C THR A 748 13.01 25.52 -6.03
N PRO A 749 12.68 24.61 -5.07
CA PRO A 749 13.34 24.61 -3.76
C PRO A 749 14.73 23.95 -3.78
N VAL A 750 14.94 22.96 -4.66
CA VAL A 750 16.23 22.26 -4.83
C VAL A 750 16.55 22.21 -6.33
N PRO A 751 17.52 23.00 -6.82
CA PRO A 751 17.90 23.00 -8.22
C PRO A 751 18.26 21.61 -8.75
N GLY A 752 17.78 21.27 -9.95
CA GLY A 752 17.99 19.98 -10.60
C GLY A 752 17.15 18.80 -10.07
N ALA A 753 16.46 18.94 -8.93
CA ALA A 753 15.64 17.87 -8.38
C ALA A 753 14.33 17.70 -9.19
N LYS A 754 14.01 16.47 -9.57
CA LYS A 754 12.88 16.15 -10.46
C LYS A 754 11.55 15.88 -9.76
N GLY A 755 11.56 15.67 -8.45
CA GLY A 755 10.36 15.39 -7.68
C GLY A 755 10.50 15.73 -6.21
N ILE A 756 9.48 16.39 -5.66
CA ILE A 756 9.31 16.58 -4.22
C ILE A 756 8.32 15.51 -3.74
N THR A 757 8.77 14.62 -2.87
CA THR A 757 7.99 13.41 -2.49
C THR A 757 7.47 13.43 -1.06
N ALA A 758 7.87 14.41 -0.26
CA ALA A 758 7.33 14.65 1.08
C ALA A 758 7.40 16.14 1.45
N LEU A 759 6.38 16.60 2.18
CA LEU A 759 6.33 17.90 2.85
C LEU A 759 5.67 17.71 4.22
N ILE A 760 6.20 18.39 5.24
CA ILE A 760 5.58 18.48 6.57
C ILE A 760 5.70 19.91 7.10
N ALA A 761 4.75 20.34 7.92
CA ALA A 761 4.98 21.42 8.86
C ALA A 761 6.00 20.93 9.91
N GLY A 762 7.24 21.38 9.79
CA GLY A 762 8.35 20.91 10.59
C GLY A 762 8.31 21.39 12.05
N PRO A 763 9.15 20.81 12.92
CA PRO A 763 9.16 21.08 14.35
C PRO A 763 9.55 22.53 14.73
N ASP A 764 10.15 23.27 13.80
CA ASP A 764 10.55 24.67 13.96
C ASP A 764 9.54 25.66 13.34
N GLY A 765 8.37 25.18 12.91
CA GLY A 765 7.33 26.00 12.27
C GLY A 765 7.58 26.33 10.80
N ASN A 766 8.70 25.88 10.23
CA ASN A 766 9.00 25.97 8.81
C ASN A 766 8.43 24.75 8.05
N ILE A 767 8.44 24.80 6.71
CA ILE A 767 8.04 23.66 5.89
C ILE A 767 9.26 22.84 5.52
N TRP A 768 9.33 21.60 5.97
CA TRP A 768 10.41 20.68 5.64
C TRP A 768 9.99 19.80 4.47
N GLY A 769 10.90 19.57 3.53
CA GLY A 769 10.62 18.76 2.35
C GLY A 769 11.77 17.84 1.92
N SER A 770 11.40 16.77 1.22
CA SER A 770 12.35 15.85 0.59
C SER A 770 12.27 15.92 -0.93
N ALA A 771 13.41 16.15 -1.58
CA ALA A 771 13.53 16.16 -3.03
C ALA A 771 14.80 15.41 -3.47
N GLU A 772 14.65 14.23 -4.09
CA GLU A 772 15.78 13.38 -4.52
C GLU A 772 16.91 13.25 -3.45
N GLY A 773 16.53 12.95 -2.21
CA GLY A 773 17.47 12.71 -1.11
C GLY A 773 18.00 13.97 -0.43
N TYR A 774 17.67 15.15 -0.94
CA TYR A 774 17.87 16.41 -0.24
C TYR A 774 16.75 16.66 0.77
N LEU A 775 17.15 17.06 1.98
CA LEU A 775 16.30 17.83 2.89
C LEU A 775 16.39 19.30 2.47
N PHE A 776 15.23 19.95 2.30
CA PHE A 776 15.15 21.41 2.24
C PHE A 776 14.18 21.92 3.30
N ILE A 777 14.44 23.12 3.81
CA ILE A 777 13.57 23.80 4.79
C ILE A 777 13.20 25.17 4.22
N PHE A 778 11.90 25.39 4.08
CA PHE A 778 11.31 26.61 3.54
C PHE A 778 10.65 27.42 4.67
N ASP A 779 11.07 28.67 4.81
CA ASP A 779 10.47 29.61 5.75
C ASP A 779 9.20 30.21 5.12
N PRO A 780 8.00 29.95 5.68
CA PRO A 780 6.74 30.44 5.12
C PRO A 780 6.57 31.96 5.25
N VAL A 781 7.29 32.62 6.16
CA VAL A 781 7.19 34.07 6.39
C VAL A 781 8.00 34.82 5.34
N THR A 782 9.28 34.48 5.18
CA THR A 782 10.16 35.14 4.19
C THR A 782 10.01 34.57 2.78
N ARG A 783 9.36 33.41 2.65
CA ARG A 783 9.21 32.64 1.42
C ARG A 783 10.54 32.28 0.76
N GLN A 784 11.50 31.85 1.58
CA GLN A 784 12.85 31.44 1.15
C GLN A 784 13.17 30.04 1.63
N VAL A 785 13.99 29.32 0.86
CA VAL A 785 14.65 28.10 1.34
C VAL A 785 15.83 28.52 2.20
N ILE A 786 15.77 28.20 3.49
CA ILE A 786 16.75 28.61 4.51
C ILE A 786 17.76 27.51 4.83
N HIS A 787 17.49 26.27 4.40
CA HIS A 787 18.40 25.13 4.55
C HIS A 787 18.23 24.17 3.38
N THR A 788 19.35 23.67 2.86
CA THR A 788 19.37 22.58 1.87
C THR A 788 20.56 21.67 2.18
N GLN A 789 20.31 20.37 2.31
CA GLN A 789 21.34 19.39 2.65
C GLN A 789 21.04 18.05 1.97
N LEU A 790 22.02 17.50 1.26
CA LEU A 790 21.93 16.14 0.76
C LEU A 790 22.06 15.18 1.94
N LEU A 791 20.99 14.46 2.26
CA LEU A 791 21.00 13.46 3.33
C LEU A 791 21.46 12.10 2.82
N MET A 792 21.06 11.73 1.61
CA MET A 792 21.47 10.49 0.97
C MET A 792 21.48 10.63 -0.56
N PRO A 793 22.42 9.99 -1.28
CA PRO A 793 22.42 10.02 -2.74
C PRO A 793 21.14 9.40 -3.32
N ARG A 794 20.39 10.18 -4.08
CA ARG A 794 19.22 9.70 -4.81
C ARG A 794 19.10 10.45 -6.14
N SER A 795 18.66 9.76 -7.18
CA SER A 795 18.32 10.38 -8.46
C SER A 795 17.25 9.54 -9.16
N TYR A 796 16.26 10.21 -9.74
CA TYR A 796 15.19 9.57 -10.48
C TYR A 796 15.55 9.50 -11.97
N ALA A 797 15.65 8.28 -12.48
CA ALA A 797 15.84 8.00 -13.91
C ALA A 797 14.52 7.78 -14.66
N SER A 798 13.43 7.63 -13.91
CA SER A 798 12.06 7.41 -14.38
C SER A 798 11.09 7.97 -13.34
N ALA A 799 9.78 7.95 -13.63
CA ALA A 799 8.75 8.38 -12.70
C ALA A 799 8.90 7.71 -11.32
N VAL A 800 9.08 8.54 -10.28
CA VAL A 800 9.05 8.16 -8.86
C VAL A 800 8.15 9.16 -8.16
N TRP A 801 6.88 8.79 -7.93
CA TRP A 801 5.90 9.69 -7.33
C TRP A 801 5.89 9.66 -5.80
N ARG A 802 6.40 8.58 -5.19
CA ARG A 802 6.58 8.46 -3.74
C ARG A 802 7.94 7.83 -3.49
N ASP A 803 8.71 8.43 -2.57
CA ASP A 803 10.05 7.97 -2.19
C ASP A 803 10.29 8.21 -0.70
N THR A 804 9.90 9.39 -0.20
CA THR A 804 9.98 9.73 1.22
C THR A 804 8.62 9.79 1.88
N GLN A 805 8.56 9.40 3.15
CA GLN A 805 7.51 9.78 4.09
C GLN A 805 8.14 10.21 5.42
N PHE A 806 7.60 11.26 6.04
CA PHE A 806 8.09 11.80 7.30
C PHE A 806 7.01 11.73 8.38
N GLU A 807 7.44 11.52 9.62
CA GLU A 807 6.65 11.61 10.84
C GLU A 807 7.44 12.38 11.89
N ILE A 808 6.76 13.19 12.72
CA ILE A 808 7.41 13.87 13.85
C ILE A 808 7.36 12.95 15.07
N GLY A 809 8.52 12.59 15.60
CA GLY A 809 8.65 11.81 16.82
C GLY A 809 8.18 12.56 18.06
N THR A 810 7.95 11.83 19.15
CA THR A 810 7.56 12.38 20.45
C THR A 810 8.69 13.17 21.14
N ASP A 811 9.90 13.11 20.59
CA ASP A 811 11.05 13.93 20.97
C ASP A 811 11.20 15.21 20.12
N GLY A 812 10.29 15.43 19.15
CA GLY A 812 10.32 16.56 18.22
C GLY A 812 11.25 16.38 17.02
N ASN A 813 11.97 15.26 16.92
CA ASN A 813 12.80 14.95 15.76
C ASN A 813 11.96 14.41 14.59
N VAL A 814 12.51 14.45 13.37
CA VAL A 814 11.80 13.99 12.18
C VAL A 814 12.26 12.59 11.80
N TYR A 815 11.35 11.63 11.86
CA TYR A 815 11.57 10.25 11.45
C TYR A 815 11.13 10.07 10.01
N GLY A 816 11.86 9.27 9.24
CA GLY A 816 11.56 9.11 7.83
C GLY A 816 11.94 7.77 7.26
N VAL A 817 11.27 7.45 6.15
CA VAL A 817 11.57 6.29 5.30
C VAL A 817 11.95 6.79 3.92
N GLN A 818 13.10 6.37 3.39
CA GLN A 818 13.55 6.65 2.02
C GLN A 818 14.64 5.65 1.62
N ALA A 819 14.72 5.28 0.34
CA ALA A 819 15.81 4.45 -0.19
C ALA A 819 16.10 3.17 0.64
N ASN A 820 15.03 2.47 1.07
CA ASN A 820 15.11 1.27 1.91
C ASN A 820 15.77 1.50 3.29
N GLN A 821 15.66 2.71 3.83
CA GLN A 821 16.16 3.07 5.15
C GLN A 821 15.04 3.69 5.98
N PHE A 822 14.99 3.33 7.27
CA PHE A 822 14.26 4.07 8.30
C PHE A 822 15.29 4.86 9.11
N PHE A 823 15.10 6.17 9.24
CA PHE A 823 16.08 7.10 9.81
C PHE A 823 15.41 8.17 10.67
N VAL A 824 16.23 8.89 11.42
CA VAL A 824 15.85 10.10 12.16
C VAL A 824 16.72 11.27 11.71
N ILE A 825 16.14 12.46 11.64
CA ILE A 825 16.80 13.75 11.45
C ILE A 825 16.63 14.53 12.75
N ASP A 826 17.75 14.93 13.34
CA ASP A 826 17.75 15.79 14.52
C ASP A 826 17.14 17.16 14.18
N ALA A 827 16.12 17.57 14.92
CA ALA A 827 15.37 18.80 14.67
C ALA A 827 16.24 20.05 14.81
N ALA A 828 17.25 20.04 15.67
CA ALA A 828 18.12 21.18 15.90
C ALA A 828 19.26 21.20 14.87
N THR A 829 20.04 20.11 14.79
CA THR A 829 21.29 20.06 14.02
C THR A 829 21.10 19.67 12.56
N LYS A 830 19.95 19.11 12.20
CA LYS A 830 19.64 18.55 10.86
C LYS A 830 20.52 17.34 10.49
N GLU A 831 21.24 16.77 11.45
CA GLU A 831 22.00 15.55 11.24
C GLU A 831 21.06 14.35 11.11
N MET A 832 21.31 13.51 10.09
CA MET A 832 20.54 12.29 9.85
C MET A 832 21.28 11.06 10.38
N LYS A 833 20.55 10.16 11.04
CA LYS A 833 21.03 8.86 11.50
C LYS A 833 20.07 7.77 11.03
N VAL A 834 20.60 6.80 10.29
CA VAL A 834 19.83 5.60 9.93
C VAL A 834 19.60 4.76 11.18
N ILE A 835 18.36 4.34 11.42
CA ILE A 835 17.97 3.45 12.52
C ILE A 835 18.09 1.99 12.06
N ARG A 836 17.54 1.68 10.87
CA ARG A 836 17.66 0.37 10.23
C ARG A 836 17.45 0.46 8.72
N ASN A 837 17.94 -0.55 8.01
CA ASN A 837 17.47 -0.84 6.66
C ASN A 837 16.08 -1.48 6.73
N VAL A 838 15.26 -1.22 5.71
CA VAL A 838 13.89 -1.75 5.55
C VAL A 838 13.73 -2.30 4.14
N GLY A 839 12.79 -3.23 3.96
CA GLY A 839 12.51 -3.82 2.66
C GLY A 839 11.71 -2.90 1.73
N LYS A 840 11.19 -3.49 0.65
CA LYS A 840 10.39 -2.76 -0.35
C LYS A 840 9.03 -2.36 0.22
N ARG A 841 8.47 -1.26 -0.30
CA ARG A 841 7.19 -0.67 0.14
C ARG A 841 7.17 -0.47 1.65
N ASN A 842 7.99 0.46 2.08
CA ASN A 842 8.31 0.77 3.45
C ASN A 842 7.63 2.06 3.91
N TRP A 843 6.31 2.07 3.97
CA TRP A 843 5.52 3.22 4.43
C TRP A 843 5.49 3.26 5.95
N LEU A 844 5.28 4.45 6.49
CA LEU A 844 5.43 4.75 7.92
C LEU A 844 4.14 5.37 8.46
N SER A 845 3.79 5.07 9.69
CA SER A 845 2.83 5.85 10.49
C SER A 845 3.19 5.71 11.98
N GLN A 846 2.68 6.57 12.86
CA GLN A 846 3.02 6.58 14.28
C GLN A 846 1.77 6.61 15.16
N ASP A 847 1.76 5.83 16.24
CA ASP A 847 0.68 5.89 17.24
C ASP A 847 0.89 6.99 18.30
N ALA A 848 -0.13 7.24 19.12
CA ALA A 848 -0.09 8.24 20.19
C ALA A 848 0.96 7.93 21.27
N TYR A 849 1.34 6.66 21.45
CA TYR A 849 2.41 6.26 22.36
C TYR A 849 3.80 6.61 21.80
N GLY A 850 3.96 6.73 20.49
CA GLY A 850 5.24 6.95 19.82
C GLY A 850 5.83 5.67 19.19
N ASN A 851 5.08 4.57 19.10
CA ASN A 851 5.48 3.43 18.28
C ASN A 851 5.29 3.76 16.81
N PHE A 852 6.22 3.26 15.98
CA PHE A 852 6.13 3.34 14.54
C PHE A 852 5.59 2.06 13.95
N TYR A 853 4.71 2.20 12.96
CA TYR A 853 4.19 1.13 12.13
C TYR A 853 4.80 1.26 10.74
N LEU A 854 5.44 0.19 10.27
CA LEU A 854 6.14 0.13 9.00
C LEU A 854 5.55 -0.98 8.14
N THR A 855 5.31 -0.73 6.86
CA THR A 855 5.07 -1.83 5.91
C THR A 855 6.40 -2.41 5.44
N GLU A 856 6.46 -3.70 5.13
CA GLU A 856 7.62 -4.31 4.49
C GLU A 856 7.18 -5.51 3.63
N GLY A 857 7.11 -5.32 2.31
CA GLY A 857 6.46 -6.31 1.44
C GLY A 857 5.00 -6.47 1.83
N ALA A 858 4.59 -7.67 2.23
CA ALA A 858 3.22 -7.94 2.70
C ALA A 858 3.02 -7.73 4.21
N ASP A 859 4.12 -7.60 4.97
CA ASP A 859 4.09 -7.59 6.42
C ASP A 859 3.90 -6.18 7.00
N LEU A 860 3.16 -6.11 8.12
CA LEU A 860 3.14 -4.96 9.00
C LEU A 860 4.13 -5.18 10.14
N LEU A 861 4.97 -4.19 10.42
CA LEU A 861 5.95 -4.22 11.49
C LEU A 861 5.64 -3.13 12.52
N LYS A 862 5.71 -3.46 13.80
CA LYS A 862 5.71 -2.49 14.90
C LYS A 862 7.15 -2.29 15.39
N LEU A 863 7.62 -1.05 15.35
CA LEU A 863 8.93 -0.63 15.84
C LEU A 863 8.77 0.33 17.03
N THR A 864 9.34 -0.07 18.16
CA THR A 864 9.30 0.68 19.43
C THR A 864 10.70 1.19 19.74
N ILE A 865 10.89 2.51 19.83
CA ILE A 865 12.10 3.13 20.36
C ILE A 865 11.81 3.51 21.82
N PRO A 866 12.40 2.85 22.84
CA PRO A 866 11.98 3.02 24.23
C PRO A 866 11.99 4.46 24.73
N SER A 867 12.93 5.30 24.26
CA SER A 867 13.03 6.71 24.64
C SER A 867 11.91 7.60 24.10
N LEU A 868 11.13 7.12 23.13
CA LEU A 868 10.01 7.85 22.52
C LEU A 868 8.66 7.48 23.14
N ILE A 869 8.60 6.44 23.97
CA ILE A 869 7.31 5.92 24.43
C ILE A 869 6.71 6.82 25.51
N LEU A 870 5.62 7.48 25.16
CA LEU A 870 4.80 8.28 26.06
C LEU A 870 3.89 7.39 26.89
N GLN A 871 3.57 7.86 28.09
CA GLN A 871 2.53 7.29 28.93
C GLN A 871 1.28 8.17 28.87
N PRO A 872 0.08 7.58 28.93
CA PRO A 872 -1.13 8.38 29.08
C PRO A 872 -1.07 9.19 30.38
N THR A 873 -1.44 10.46 30.29
CA THR A 873 -1.49 11.41 31.42
C THR A 873 -2.86 11.46 32.09
N GLY A 874 -3.90 10.95 31.42
CA GLY A 874 -5.26 10.87 31.93
C GLY A 874 -6.23 10.44 30.84
N ALA A 875 -7.52 10.48 31.16
CA ALA A 875 -8.59 10.31 30.19
C ALA A 875 -9.66 11.39 30.37
N GLU A 876 -10.37 11.68 29.29
CA GLU A 876 -11.45 12.64 29.24
C GLU A 876 -12.73 11.93 28.80
N LEU A 877 -13.82 12.18 29.52
CA LEU A 877 -15.19 11.86 29.17
C LEU A 877 -15.88 13.16 28.78
N SER A 878 -16.51 13.14 27.60
CA SER A 878 -17.45 14.15 27.15
C SER A 878 -18.80 13.51 26.85
N LEU A 879 -19.86 14.32 26.90
CA LEU A 879 -21.22 13.93 26.59
C LEU A 879 -21.76 14.85 25.50
N SER A 880 -22.47 14.30 24.52
CA SER A 880 -23.16 15.10 23.50
C SER A 880 -24.11 16.15 24.10
N ARG A 881 -24.70 15.86 25.27
CA ARG A 881 -25.56 16.76 26.06
C ARG A 881 -25.38 16.48 27.55
N THR A 882 -25.34 17.53 28.36
CA THR A 882 -25.28 17.44 29.83
C THR A 882 -26.59 17.85 30.51
N THR A 883 -27.52 18.47 29.78
CA THR A 883 -28.88 18.76 30.24
C THR A 883 -29.88 17.96 29.41
N LEU A 884 -30.58 17.07 30.10
CA LEU A 884 -31.51 16.10 29.52
C LEU A 884 -32.88 16.24 30.17
N THR A 885 -33.94 15.92 29.44
CA THR A 885 -35.25 15.62 30.04
C THR A 885 -35.35 14.13 30.32
N ARG A 886 -36.17 13.72 31.29
CA ARG A 886 -36.43 12.29 31.57
C ARG A 886 -36.68 11.50 30.28
N GLY A 887 -36.04 10.34 30.17
CA GLY A 887 -36.14 9.43 29.04
C GLY A 887 -35.27 9.81 27.83
N GLU A 888 -34.63 10.99 27.83
CA GLU A 888 -33.61 11.31 26.83
C GLU A 888 -32.30 10.56 27.11
N SER A 889 -31.47 10.46 26.08
CA SER A 889 -30.13 9.91 26.17
C SER A 889 -29.07 10.89 25.68
N SER A 890 -27.84 10.73 26.15
CA SER A 890 -26.65 11.37 25.57
C SER A 890 -25.61 10.30 25.22
N ASP A 891 -24.91 10.51 24.10
CA ASP A 891 -23.81 9.64 23.71
C ASP A 891 -22.53 10.07 24.45
N PRO A 892 -21.86 9.16 25.18
CA PRO A 892 -20.55 9.40 25.77
C PRO A 892 -19.42 9.23 24.75
N ALA A 893 -18.39 10.06 24.85
CA ALA A 893 -17.15 9.92 24.10
C ALA A 893 -15.96 9.96 25.06
N ILE A 894 -15.05 8.99 24.94
CA ILE A 894 -13.89 8.87 25.82
C ILE A 894 -12.59 8.98 25.01
N SER A 895 -11.67 9.81 25.49
CA SER A 895 -10.33 9.96 24.92
C SER A 895 -9.25 9.77 25.98
N ALA A 896 -8.15 9.09 25.67
CA ALA A 896 -6.95 9.09 26.48
C ALA A 896 -6.04 10.22 26.04
N LEU A 897 -5.48 10.94 27.01
CA LEU A 897 -4.66 12.13 26.79
C LEU A 897 -3.19 11.79 27.01
N PHE A 898 -2.34 12.19 26.07
CA PHE A 898 -0.89 12.04 26.13
C PHE A 898 -0.23 13.42 26.14
N PRO A 899 1.07 13.51 26.53
CA PRO A 899 1.82 14.75 26.39
C PRO A 899 1.79 15.28 24.94
N GLN A 900 2.05 16.58 24.78
CA GLN A 900 2.17 17.24 23.47
C GLN A 900 0.88 17.22 22.62
N GLY A 901 -0.28 17.17 23.26
CA GLY A 901 -1.59 17.23 22.59
C GLY A 901 -1.98 15.97 21.83
N ARG A 902 -1.24 14.87 22.00
CA ARG A 902 -1.59 13.56 21.42
C ARG A 902 -2.74 12.92 22.19
N SER A 903 -3.58 12.16 21.50
CA SER A 903 -4.71 11.45 22.11
C SER A 903 -5.04 10.16 21.38
N ILE A 904 -5.73 9.26 22.08
CA ILE A 904 -6.46 8.14 21.48
C ILE A 904 -7.93 8.34 21.79
N THR A 905 -8.76 8.48 20.78
CA THR A 905 -10.21 8.72 20.90
C THR A 905 -11.00 7.41 20.78
N HIS A 906 -12.32 7.50 20.84
CA HIS A 906 -13.26 6.38 20.68
C HIS A 906 -13.07 5.23 21.68
N LEU A 907 -12.59 5.56 22.89
CA LEU A 907 -12.35 4.57 23.92
C LEU A 907 -13.66 4.06 24.55
N GLU A 908 -14.79 4.73 24.33
CA GLU A 908 -16.11 4.22 24.68
C GLU A 908 -16.45 2.90 23.98
N LYS A 909 -15.83 2.62 22.84
CA LYS A 909 -16.00 1.36 22.09
C LYS A 909 -15.23 0.18 22.72
N ARG A 910 -14.47 0.42 23.78
CA ARG A 910 -13.58 -0.57 24.43
C ARG A 910 -14.10 -1.04 25.77
N ALA A 911 -15.42 -1.11 25.90
CA ALA A 911 -16.12 -1.57 27.10
C ALA A 911 -15.63 -0.87 28.40
N PRO A 912 -15.66 0.48 28.45
CA PRO A 912 -15.34 1.19 29.69
C PRO A 912 -16.35 0.85 30.79
N VAL A 913 -15.92 1.02 32.04
CA VAL A 913 -16.78 0.89 33.22
C VAL A 913 -17.25 2.28 33.65
N TYR A 914 -18.52 2.60 33.42
CA TYR A 914 -19.10 3.86 33.84
C TYR A 914 -19.51 3.84 35.31
N THR A 915 -19.34 4.96 35.99
CA THR A 915 -19.79 5.21 37.36
C THR A 915 -20.68 6.45 37.37
N SER A 916 -21.82 6.36 38.04
CA SER A 916 -22.71 7.50 38.32
C SER A 916 -22.79 7.74 39.81
N SER A 917 -22.70 9.00 40.25
CA SER A 917 -22.91 9.36 41.65
C SER A 917 -24.35 9.13 42.12
N HIS A 918 -25.30 9.20 41.19
CA HIS A 918 -26.73 8.94 41.39
C HIS A 918 -27.27 8.12 40.21
N PRO A 919 -27.08 6.79 40.22
CA PRO A 919 -27.51 5.90 39.13
C PRO A 919 -29.02 5.88 38.93
N ASP A 920 -29.80 6.29 39.93
CA ASP A 920 -31.25 6.51 39.83
C ASP A 920 -31.60 7.79 39.07
N VAL A 921 -30.72 8.81 39.04
CA VAL A 921 -30.89 10.05 38.27
C VAL A 921 -30.44 9.85 36.82
N ALA A 922 -29.23 9.34 36.62
CA ALA A 922 -28.71 9.03 35.28
C ALA A 922 -27.72 7.86 35.35
N ALA A 923 -27.79 6.94 34.38
CA ALA A 923 -26.91 5.78 34.29
C ALA A 923 -26.54 5.51 32.83
N VAL A 924 -25.42 4.82 32.60
CA VAL A 924 -25.05 4.39 31.24
C VAL A 924 -25.58 2.98 31.01
N GLU A 925 -26.50 2.85 30.06
CA GLU A 925 -27.15 1.62 29.66
C GLU A 925 -26.89 1.37 28.17
N ASN A 926 -26.40 0.18 27.81
CA ASN A 926 -26.07 -0.19 26.43
C ASN A 926 -25.17 0.85 25.71
N GLY A 927 -24.20 1.42 26.45
CA GLY A 927 -23.25 2.42 25.94
C GLY A 927 -23.81 3.83 25.80
N LYS A 928 -25.05 4.09 26.21
CA LYS A 928 -25.65 5.43 26.19
C LYS A 928 -25.97 5.90 27.61
N LEU A 929 -25.70 7.16 27.91
CA LEU A 929 -26.18 7.76 29.14
C LEU A 929 -27.70 7.98 29.02
N VAL A 930 -28.48 7.43 29.93
CA VAL A 930 -29.94 7.56 29.99
C VAL A 930 -30.33 8.44 31.17
N ALA A 931 -31.18 9.44 30.90
CA ALA A 931 -31.79 10.29 31.93
C ALA A 931 -32.98 9.56 32.57
N LEU A 932 -32.80 9.12 33.82
CA LEU A 932 -33.76 8.26 34.51
C LEU A 932 -34.72 9.06 35.37
N ASN A 933 -34.23 9.85 36.33
CA ASN A 933 -35.05 10.67 37.23
C ASN A 933 -34.54 12.10 37.32
N PRO A 934 -35.41 13.10 37.58
CA PRO A 934 -35.01 14.49 37.77
C PRO A 934 -34.00 14.65 38.90
N GLY A 935 -32.98 15.46 38.67
CA GLY A 935 -31.89 15.63 39.61
C GLY A 935 -30.58 15.95 38.91
N THR A 936 -29.48 15.76 39.62
CA THR A 936 -28.13 15.91 39.06
C THR A 936 -27.29 14.69 39.43
N ALA A 937 -26.51 14.18 38.48
CA ALA A 937 -25.57 13.07 38.69
C ALA A 937 -24.20 13.42 38.10
N GLU A 938 -23.11 13.00 38.75
CA GLU A 938 -21.78 13.04 38.16
C GLU A 938 -21.46 11.70 37.51
N ILE A 939 -21.06 11.74 36.23
CA ILE A 939 -20.68 10.56 35.46
C ILE A 939 -19.18 10.56 35.23
N SER A 940 -18.53 9.42 35.48
CA SER A 940 -17.14 9.15 35.08
C SER A 940 -17.01 7.75 34.51
N ALA A 941 -15.88 7.44 33.90
CA ALA A 941 -15.58 6.13 33.36
C ALA A 941 -14.16 5.67 33.72
N GLU A 942 -13.98 4.35 33.81
CA GLU A 942 -12.68 3.71 33.83
C GLU A 942 -12.46 2.95 32.52
N VAL A 943 -11.29 3.14 31.90
CA VAL A 943 -10.89 2.42 30.69
C VAL A 943 -9.48 1.87 30.82
N VAL A 944 -9.26 0.64 30.34
CA VAL A 944 -7.94 0.00 30.36
C VAL A 944 -7.28 0.14 28.99
N LEU A 945 -6.08 0.71 28.96
CA LEU A 945 -5.25 0.86 27.78
C LEU A 945 -3.85 0.32 28.02
N ASP A 946 -3.45 -0.68 27.25
CA ASP A 946 -2.14 -1.37 27.37
C ASP A 946 -1.81 -1.77 28.83
N GLY A 947 -2.81 -2.28 29.54
CA GLY A 947 -2.70 -2.68 30.95
C GLY A 947 -2.75 -1.53 31.97
N VAL A 948 -2.88 -0.28 31.54
CA VAL A 948 -3.04 0.90 32.42
C VAL A 948 -4.51 1.27 32.55
N THR A 949 -5.04 1.30 33.78
CA THR A 949 -6.39 1.82 34.06
C THR A 949 -6.35 3.34 34.13
N LEU A 950 -7.14 3.99 33.28
CA LEU A 950 -7.34 5.43 33.25
C LEU A 950 -8.75 5.74 33.78
N VAL A 951 -8.84 6.74 34.66
CA VAL A 951 -10.10 7.28 35.17
C VAL A 951 -10.35 8.62 34.48
N THR A 952 -11.56 8.83 33.98
CA THR A 952 -11.91 10.10 33.32
C THR A 952 -12.18 11.23 34.33
N ASN A 953 -12.28 12.46 33.83
CA ASN A 953 -12.98 13.53 34.55
C ASN A 953 -14.43 13.12 34.86
N ARG A 954 -15.04 13.88 35.79
CA ARG A 954 -16.46 13.79 36.11
C ARG A 954 -17.23 14.81 35.28
N VAL A 955 -18.31 14.37 34.66
CA VAL A 955 -19.24 15.22 33.92
C VAL A 955 -20.54 15.32 34.70
N THR A 956 -20.94 16.54 35.06
CA THR A 956 -22.22 16.79 35.71
C THR A 956 -23.35 16.73 34.69
N VAL A 957 -24.34 15.89 34.96
CA VAL A 957 -25.54 15.70 34.16
C VAL A 957 -26.73 16.18 34.96
N THR A 958 -27.52 17.09 34.39
CA THR A 958 -28.77 17.56 34.97
C THR A 958 -29.94 16.96 34.20
N VAL A 959 -30.79 16.23 34.92
CA VAL A 959 -32.04 15.70 34.40
C VAL A 959 -33.19 16.58 34.87
N SER A 960 -33.97 17.08 33.93
CA SER A 960 -35.11 17.95 34.15
C SER A 960 -36.41 17.30 33.66
N VAL A 961 -37.53 17.93 33.97
CA VAL A 961 -38.86 17.57 33.46
C VAL A 961 -39.42 18.79 32.76
N THR A 962 -40.18 18.56 31.69
CA THR A 962 -40.99 19.56 31.00
C THR A 962 -42.45 19.12 31.01
N LEU A 963 -43.38 20.02 30.70
CA LEU A 963 -44.77 19.64 30.48
C LEU A 963 -44.91 18.57 29.38
N ASP A 964 -44.08 18.65 28.34
CA ASP A 964 -44.07 17.70 27.24
C ASP A 964 -43.57 16.32 27.69
N SER A 965 -42.48 16.26 28.47
CA SER A 965 -41.96 14.98 28.96
C SER A 965 -42.94 14.32 29.95
N LEU A 966 -43.58 15.11 30.82
CA LEU A 966 -44.60 14.61 31.74
C LEU A 966 -45.86 14.12 31.02
N GLU A 967 -46.31 14.83 29.97
CA GLU A 967 -47.45 14.42 29.16
C GLU A 967 -47.15 13.13 28.37
N LYS A 968 -45.93 13.01 27.84
CA LYS A 968 -45.46 11.80 27.15
C LYS A 968 -45.37 10.60 28.10
N GLU A 969 -44.89 10.81 29.32
CA GLU A 969 -44.81 9.75 30.32
C GLU A 969 -46.20 9.26 30.74
N LEU A 970 -47.14 10.20 30.97
CA LEU A 970 -48.54 9.87 31.23
C LEU A 970 -49.16 9.07 30.09
N GLN A 971 -48.91 9.47 28.84
CA GLN A 971 -49.37 8.75 27.65
C GLN A 971 -48.84 7.32 27.61
N GLY A 972 -47.55 7.11 27.90
CA GLY A 972 -46.93 5.78 27.91
C GLY A 972 -47.58 4.84 28.93
N TYR A 973 -47.88 5.34 30.14
CA TYR A 973 -48.59 4.54 31.14
C TYR A 973 -50.05 4.26 30.79
N LEU A 974 -50.72 5.18 30.09
CA LEU A 974 -52.07 4.96 29.57
C LEU A 974 -52.09 3.84 28.52
N GLU A 975 -51.09 3.79 27.64
CA GLU A 975 -50.98 2.75 26.61
C GLU A 975 -50.68 1.37 27.18
N LYS A 976 -49.90 1.31 28.28
CA LYS A 976 -49.60 0.06 29.00
C LYS A 976 -50.74 -0.45 29.87
N GLY A 977 -51.75 0.39 30.13
CA GLY A 977 -52.84 0.09 31.07
C GLY A 977 -52.48 0.33 32.55
N ASP A 978 -51.29 0.87 32.81
CA ASP A 978 -50.80 1.26 34.14
C ASP A 978 -51.56 2.48 34.69
N VAL A 979 -52.22 3.24 33.82
CA VAL A 979 -53.19 4.27 34.17
C VAL A 979 -54.52 3.94 33.49
N ALA A 980 -55.61 3.81 34.25
CA ALA A 980 -56.92 3.53 33.66
C ALA A 980 -57.42 4.70 32.79
N ALA A 981 -58.08 4.39 31.67
CA ALA A 981 -58.63 5.38 30.74
C ALA A 981 -59.58 6.39 31.41
N GLU A 982 -60.32 5.94 32.43
CA GLU A 982 -61.26 6.75 33.23
C GLU A 982 -60.57 7.86 34.04
N SER A 983 -59.30 7.67 34.41
CA SER A 983 -58.49 8.66 35.13
C SER A 983 -57.74 9.61 34.17
N SER A 984 -57.69 9.28 32.88
CA SER A 984 -56.86 9.95 31.88
C SER A 984 -57.31 11.38 31.55
N GLU A 985 -58.61 11.63 31.51
CA GLU A 985 -59.15 12.93 31.09
C GLU A 985 -58.89 14.02 32.13
N VAL A 986 -58.96 13.67 33.42
CA VAL A 986 -58.65 14.59 34.53
C VAL A 986 -57.16 14.94 34.56
N LEU A 987 -56.29 13.93 34.43
CA LEU A 987 -54.83 14.11 34.41
C LEU A 987 -54.39 14.94 33.19
N ARG A 988 -54.90 14.63 32.00
CA ARG A 988 -54.63 15.42 30.78
C ARG A 988 -55.15 16.85 30.89
N ASN A 989 -56.33 17.06 31.49
CA ASN A 989 -56.86 18.41 31.67
C ASN A 989 -56.00 19.25 32.61
N ALA A 990 -55.48 18.68 33.70
CA ALA A 990 -54.56 19.38 34.60
C ALA A 990 -53.25 19.78 33.88
N LEU A 991 -52.67 18.90 33.06
CA LEU A 991 -51.50 19.23 32.24
C LEU A 991 -51.80 20.30 31.18
N ARG A 992 -52.96 20.23 30.51
CA ARG A 992 -53.42 21.26 29.56
C ARG A 992 -53.58 22.63 30.20
N GLN A 993 -54.14 22.68 31.41
CA GLN A 993 -54.27 23.93 32.16
C GLN A 993 -52.91 24.45 32.63
N ALA A 994 -52.03 23.57 33.12
CA ALA A 994 -50.66 23.95 33.47
C ALA A 994 -49.94 24.60 32.28
N ARG A 995 -50.02 23.98 31.09
CA ARG A 995 -49.48 24.53 29.84
C ARG A 995 -50.04 25.91 29.49
N HIS A 996 -51.36 26.06 29.54
CA HIS A 996 -52.01 27.33 29.29
C HIS A 996 -51.50 28.46 30.19
N PHE A 997 -51.24 28.16 31.47
CA PHE A 997 -50.72 29.15 32.41
C PHE A 997 -49.23 29.43 32.23
N VAL A 998 -48.41 28.43 31.86
CA VAL A 998 -47.01 28.66 31.49
C VAL A 998 -46.92 29.58 30.27
N GLU A 999 -47.70 29.33 29.22
CA GLU A 999 -47.73 30.14 27.99
C GLU A 999 -48.16 31.60 28.22
N LYS A 1000 -48.96 31.84 29.28
CA LYS A 1000 -49.39 33.17 29.69
C LYS A 1000 -48.43 33.89 30.64
N GLY A 1001 -47.29 33.27 30.99
CA GLY A 1001 -46.36 33.80 31.99
C GLY A 1001 -46.96 33.84 33.40
N GLN A 1002 -47.81 32.86 33.74
CA GLN A 1002 -48.52 32.74 35.03
C GLN A 1002 -48.01 31.52 35.83
N PRO A 1003 -46.77 31.58 36.38
CA PRO A 1003 -46.11 30.41 36.97
C PRO A 1003 -46.79 29.90 38.25
N VAL A 1004 -47.43 30.77 39.04
CA VAL A 1004 -48.15 30.39 40.26
C VAL A 1004 -49.36 29.50 39.93
N GLN A 1005 -50.13 29.90 38.90
CA GLN A 1005 -51.29 29.15 38.43
C GLN A 1005 -50.85 27.84 37.77
N ALA A 1006 -49.75 27.84 37.02
CA ALA A 1006 -49.17 26.62 36.46
C ALA A 1006 -48.72 25.63 37.55
N ARG A 1007 -48.00 26.10 38.59
CA ARG A 1007 -47.64 25.30 39.78
C ARG A 1007 -48.87 24.69 40.44
N HIS A 1008 -49.93 25.48 40.64
CA HIS A 1008 -51.17 24.98 41.24
C HIS A 1008 -51.79 23.82 40.42
N GLN A 1009 -51.77 23.92 39.10
CA GLN A 1009 -52.28 22.85 38.23
C GLN A 1009 -51.41 21.58 38.29
N LEU A 1010 -50.08 21.72 38.41
CA LEU A 1010 -49.17 20.59 38.60
C LEU A 1010 -49.34 19.92 39.98
N GLU A 1011 -49.59 20.70 41.03
CA GLU A 1011 -49.94 20.17 42.35
C GLU A 1011 -51.28 19.43 42.34
N LEU A 1012 -52.28 19.96 41.61
CA LEU A 1012 -53.55 19.26 41.39
C LEU A 1012 -53.34 17.95 40.63
N PHE A 1013 -52.51 17.96 39.58
CA PHE A 1013 -52.14 16.76 38.85
C PHE A 1013 -51.53 15.71 39.78
N ALA A 1014 -50.51 16.07 40.57
CA ALA A 1014 -49.88 15.16 41.55
C ALA A 1014 -50.87 14.64 42.60
N LYS A 1015 -51.80 15.49 43.05
CA LYS A 1015 -52.85 15.10 43.99
C LYS A 1015 -53.78 14.04 43.38
N GLN A 1016 -54.17 14.18 42.11
CA GLN A 1016 -55.07 13.22 41.44
C GLN A 1016 -54.47 11.82 41.31
N LEU A 1017 -53.13 11.71 41.29
CA LEU A 1017 -52.40 10.45 41.28
C LEU A 1017 -52.41 9.71 42.64
N THR A 1018 -52.76 10.40 43.73
CA THR A 1018 -52.66 9.88 45.11
C THR A 1018 -54.00 9.78 45.86
N VAL A 1019 -55.12 10.19 45.23
CA VAL A 1019 -56.47 10.08 45.82
C VAL A 1019 -56.88 8.61 45.96
N LYS A 1020 -57.40 8.21 47.14
CA LYS A 1020 -57.85 6.84 47.46
C LYS A 1020 -58.78 6.21 46.42
N ASP A 1021 -59.71 6.98 45.84
CA ASP A 1021 -60.65 6.49 44.82
C ASP A 1021 -59.96 6.10 43.49
N ASN A 1022 -58.74 6.57 43.23
CA ASN A 1022 -57.94 6.24 42.04
C ASN A 1022 -56.87 5.17 42.27
N GLN A 1023 -56.63 4.73 43.52
CA GLN A 1023 -55.55 3.78 43.82
C GLN A 1023 -55.77 2.38 43.21
N HIS A 1024 -57.02 1.96 42.98
CA HIS A 1024 -57.31 0.70 42.26
C HIS A 1024 -57.22 0.83 40.73
N ARG A 1025 -56.88 2.02 40.23
CA ARG A 1025 -56.94 2.41 38.80
C ARG A 1025 -55.59 2.89 38.26
N LEU A 1026 -54.54 2.86 39.10
CA LEU A 1026 -53.20 3.34 38.82
C LEU A 1026 -52.20 2.32 39.37
N ASP A 1027 -51.21 1.95 38.57
CA ASP A 1027 -50.02 1.26 39.05
C ASP A 1027 -49.24 2.16 40.02
N GLU A 1028 -48.74 1.58 41.12
CA GLU A 1028 -48.05 2.33 42.17
C GLU A 1028 -46.75 2.98 41.66
N THR A 1029 -46.06 2.34 40.73
CA THR A 1029 -44.82 2.84 40.13
C THR A 1029 -45.12 4.01 39.20
N ALA A 1030 -46.14 3.88 38.35
CA ALA A 1030 -46.59 4.94 37.46
C ALA A 1030 -47.04 6.20 38.24
N ALA A 1031 -47.84 6.01 39.28
CA ALA A 1031 -48.29 7.11 40.13
C ALA A 1031 -47.12 7.82 40.84
N SER A 1032 -46.13 7.06 41.31
CA SER A 1032 -44.92 7.59 41.95
C SER A 1032 -44.10 8.44 40.99
N ILE A 1033 -43.82 7.92 39.78
CA ILE A 1033 -43.00 8.61 38.76
C ILE A 1033 -43.68 9.89 38.28
N LEU A 1034 -44.96 9.82 37.92
CA LEU A 1034 -45.72 10.99 37.45
C LEU A 1034 -45.86 12.06 38.55
N SER A 1035 -45.97 11.66 39.82
CA SER A 1035 -46.02 12.61 40.95
C SER A 1035 -44.67 13.29 41.17
N ALA A 1036 -43.58 12.52 41.12
CA ALA A 1036 -42.22 13.05 41.24
C ALA A 1036 -41.91 14.05 40.12
N ASP A 1037 -42.34 13.76 38.89
CA ASP A 1037 -42.13 14.63 37.75
C ASP A 1037 -42.94 15.93 37.83
N ALA A 1038 -44.21 15.84 38.23
CA ALA A 1038 -45.03 17.01 38.45
C ALA A 1038 -44.47 17.90 39.57
N ALA A 1039 -43.93 17.31 40.64
CA ALA A 1039 -43.27 18.03 41.72
C ALA A 1039 -41.98 18.71 41.27
N ALA A 1040 -41.13 18.00 40.51
CA ALA A 1040 -39.88 18.55 39.96
C ALA A 1040 -40.15 19.71 38.99
N LEU A 1041 -41.12 19.53 38.08
CA LEU A 1041 -41.53 20.57 37.14
C LEU A 1041 -42.12 21.78 37.87
N SER A 1042 -42.97 21.54 38.88
CA SER A 1042 -43.53 22.59 39.73
C SER A 1042 -42.45 23.39 40.47
N ALA A 1043 -41.40 22.72 40.95
CA ALA A 1043 -40.26 23.36 41.61
C ALA A 1043 -39.45 24.25 40.65
N SER A 1044 -39.37 23.89 39.37
CA SER A 1044 -38.60 24.59 38.34
C SER A 1044 -39.24 25.87 37.78
N LEU A 1045 -40.55 26.07 37.97
CA LEU A 1045 -41.24 27.27 37.51
C LEU A 1045 -40.81 28.48 38.34
N GLU A 1046 -40.00 29.37 37.76
CA GLU A 1046 -39.58 30.62 38.40
C GLU A 1046 -40.79 31.49 38.74
N ILE A 1047 -40.89 31.89 40.00
CA ILE A 1047 -41.87 32.87 40.47
C ILE A 1047 -41.14 34.21 40.52
N PRO A 1048 -41.49 35.19 39.67
CA PRO A 1048 -40.94 36.53 39.79
C PRO A 1048 -41.20 37.04 41.20
N SER A 1049 -40.13 37.47 41.88
CA SER A 1049 -40.17 38.01 43.24
C SER A 1049 -41.08 39.23 43.37
#